data_AF-A0A2H9U988-F1
#
_entry.id   AF-A0A2H9U988-F1
#
_cell.length_a   1.000
_cell.length_b   1.000
_cell.length_c   1.000
_cell.angle_alpha   90.00
_cell.angle_beta   90.00
_cell.angle_gamma   90.00
#
_symmetry.space_group_name_H-M   'P 1'
#
loop_
_entity.id
_entity.type
_entity.pdbx_description
1 polymer ?
#
loop_
_entity_poly.entity_id
_entity_poly.type
_entity_poly.pdbx_seq_one_letter_code
_entity_poly.pdbx_strand_id
1 'polypeptide(L)'
;MKYRVAVIAIALSIPAMAAPRWSFQESGEHARQAFDLRATKVTVVTPDTPFEDDGLADKLTLPLPDGSVVEYYIHPNQVLASALALRYPSIKTYSGTSTKLASDTGRFDITEQGFHGMFMHQGQTFYIDPLPDGLAYAVYAQKNVLRRQEADEAAETFSQDEQRGVLVEGNLRKRYAIAISATGEYTQYHGGTKVAALSAIATLLNRVNEVYRRDVGVEFQLVADNDKVIFTDPATDPFTNSTQDISINQQQQALLLTSEFDLGHVLTTSGGGLATMRSLCHPTHRSRGMTGAFNPSGDGFYIDYVAHELGHQLGADHTFNGTAQACATGRRTNSAWEPGSGSTIMGYSGLCGSENLQSSSTPFFHSKSIEQMRTLMASLPSCGTTLPSTNNAPVVDAGPDWVIPANTAFTLNAGRALDLDGNTLTYTWEQLDLGEASGSAVTMIDDGTRPLFRFVTPTVNPTRTLPAMSSLFAGTLASGEAWPTTNRDLNFRLTVRDGQGGVSGDEMVVRVVNTGTAFAITTPSVGSMVAGSNQTVTWNVANTDQPPINCTSVDLALTQDGGLTWADLAQGLPNNGAATVLMPASLLSSARLRLTCSNNIFFAINGVNQMAADPAPDTPVATGGNTSNLSSSGSSGGGSLGLYVLLMLGGIRLWPRCYGR
;
A
#
# COMPACT_ATOMS: atom_id res chain seq x y z
N MET A 1 -74.01 24.63 -14.57
CA MET A 1 -73.05 24.31 -15.65
C MET A 1 -71.67 24.15 -15.02
N LYS A 2 -71.11 22.94 -15.05
CA LYS A 2 -69.76 22.62 -14.57
C LYS A 2 -68.80 22.73 -15.75
N TYR A 3 -67.79 23.60 -15.67
CA TYR A 3 -66.62 23.53 -16.55
C TYR A 3 -65.44 23.08 -15.70
N ARG A 4 -65.01 21.83 -15.90
CA ARG A 4 -63.74 21.31 -15.41
C ARG A 4 -62.69 21.64 -16.46
N VAL A 5 -61.75 22.52 -16.14
CA VAL A 5 -60.52 22.68 -16.91
C VAL A 5 -59.59 21.56 -16.47
N ALA A 6 -59.35 20.60 -17.36
CA ALA A 6 -58.33 19.57 -17.16
C ALA A 6 -56.96 20.21 -17.47
N VAL A 7 -56.15 20.40 -16.44
CA VAL A 7 -54.73 20.69 -16.60
C VAL A 7 -54.03 19.36 -16.89
N ILE A 8 -53.69 19.13 -18.15
CA ILE A 8 -52.83 18.02 -18.56
C ILE A 8 -51.40 18.43 -18.16
N ALA A 9 -50.93 17.91 -17.03
CA ALA A 9 -49.50 17.94 -16.70
C ALA A 9 -48.80 16.93 -17.64
N ILE A 10 -48.19 17.43 -18.70
CA ILE A 10 -47.27 16.65 -19.52
C ILE A 10 -46.02 16.45 -18.65
N ALA A 11 -45.90 15.28 -18.04
CA ALA A 11 -44.64 14.83 -17.48
C ALA A 11 -43.66 14.65 -18.66
N LEU A 12 -42.82 15.66 -18.90
CA LEU A 12 -41.63 15.51 -19.72
C LEU A 12 -40.70 14.56 -18.97
N SER A 13 -40.73 13.28 -19.35
CA SER A 13 -39.66 12.35 -19.01
C SER A 13 -38.37 12.88 -19.63
N ILE A 14 -37.49 13.43 -18.80
CA ILE A 14 -36.10 13.68 -19.20
C ILE A 14 -35.52 12.30 -19.52
N PRO A 15 -35.03 12.05 -20.75
CA PRO A 15 -34.37 10.78 -21.04
C PRO A 15 -33.16 10.69 -20.10
N ALA A 16 -33.07 9.60 -19.34
CA ALA A 16 -31.84 9.28 -18.61
C ALA A 16 -30.70 9.30 -19.64
N MET A 17 -29.71 10.17 -19.45
CA MET A 17 -28.55 10.20 -20.32
C MET A 17 -27.92 8.80 -20.31
N ALA A 18 -27.76 8.22 -21.49
CA ALA A 18 -27.08 6.94 -21.62
C ALA A 18 -25.63 7.11 -21.11
N ALA A 19 -25.15 6.17 -20.31
CA ALA A 19 -23.77 6.21 -19.82
C ALA A 19 -22.79 6.26 -21.01
N PRO A 20 -21.70 7.05 -20.91
CA PRO A 20 -20.75 7.20 -22.00
C PRO A 20 -20.17 5.84 -22.37
N ARG A 21 -20.19 5.55 -23.67
CA ARG A 21 -19.40 4.47 -24.25
C ARG A 21 -17.96 4.98 -24.41
N TRP A 22 -16.99 4.08 -24.25
CA TRP A 22 -15.58 4.42 -24.28
C TRP A 22 -14.94 3.87 -25.55
N SER A 23 -14.28 4.75 -26.28
CA SER A 23 -13.43 4.39 -27.41
C SER A 23 -12.00 4.17 -26.92
N PHE A 24 -11.49 2.94 -27.08
CA PHE A 24 -10.15 2.55 -26.63
C PHE A 24 -9.12 2.78 -27.72
N GLN A 25 -8.01 3.43 -27.37
CA GLN A 25 -6.88 3.65 -28.26
C GLN A 25 -5.73 2.69 -27.91
N GLU A 26 -5.09 2.10 -28.92
CA GLU A 26 -3.86 1.34 -28.70
C GLU A 26 -2.74 2.28 -28.24
N SER A 27 -2.33 2.18 -26.98
CA SER A 27 -1.24 3.00 -26.45
C SER A 27 0.12 2.39 -26.85
N GLY A 28 0.89 3.10 -27.68
CA GLY A 28 2.34 2.89 -27.80
C GLY A 28 3.11 3.59 -26.66
N GLU A 29 4.39 3.24 -26.43
CA GLU A 29 5.25 3.85 -25.40
C GLU A 29 5.31 5.40 -25.45
N HIS A 30 4.99 5.99 -26.61
CA HIS A 30 4.98 7.43 -26.84
C HIS A 30 3.90 8.22 -26.08
N ALA A 31 2.82 7.60 -25.61
CA ALA A 31 1.80 8.30 -24.81
C ALA A 31 2.30 8.72 -23.41
N ARG A 32 3.33 8.06 -22.86
CA ARG A 32 3.83 8.32 -21.50
C ARG A 32 4.54 9.66 -21.33
N GLN A 33 5.25 10.13 -22.37
CA GLN A 33 6.07 11.35 -22.29
C GLN A 33 5.26 12.63 -22.50
N ALA A 34 4.06 12.55 -23.09
CA ALA A 34 3.30 13.72 -23.49
C ALA A 34 2.39 14.29 -22.38
N PHE A 35 2.09 13.54 -21.31
CA PHE A 35 0.90 13.82 -20.49
C PHE A 35 1.11 13.93 -18.96
N ASP A 36 2.35 13.99 -18.45
CA ASP A 36 2.68 13.96 -16.99
C ASP A 36 1.97 12.82 -16.22
N LEU A 37 1.57 11.76 -16.93
CA LEU A 37 0.93 10.59 -16.34
C LEU A 37 1.98 9.73 -15.65
N ARG A 38 1.93 9.68 -14.32
CA ARG A 38 2.86 8.92 -13.49
C ARG A 38 2.44 7.47 -13.34
N ALA A 39 2.31 6.78 -14.46
CA ALA A 39 2.03 5.35 -14.48
C ALA A 39 2.88 4.58 -15.51
N THR A 40 3.38 3.42 -15.10
CA THR A 40 4.18 2.51 -15.95
C THR A 40 3.35 1.81 -17.01
N LYS A 41 2.02 1.78 -16.92
CA LYS A 41 1.15 1.22 -17.97
C LYS A 41 -0.22 1.87 -17.88
N VAL A 42 -0.64 2.44 -19.01
CA VAL A 42 -1.86 3.24 -19.16
C VAL A 42 -2.58 2.77 -20.43
N THR A 43 -3.91 2.75 -20.38
CA THR A 43 -4.79 2.64 -21.54
C THR A 43 -5.45 3.99 -21.77
N VAL A 44 -5.36 4.52 -23.00
CA VAL A 44 -5.99 5.80 -23.34
C VAL A 44 -7.38 5.56 -23.88
N VAL A 45 -8.35 6.32 -23.36
CA VAL A 45 -9.76 6.22 -23.72
C VAL A 45 -10.35 7.59 -24.02
N THR A 46 -11.38 7.61 -24.86
CA THR A 46 -12.17 8.81 -25.14
C THR A 46 -13.65 8.48 -24.91
N PRO A 47 -14.39 9.27 -24.13
CA PRO A 47 -15.82 9.06 -23.98
C PRO A 47 -16.55 9.54 -25.25
N ASP A 48 -17.57 8.80 -25.69
CA ASP A 48 -18.37 9.12 -26.87
C ASP A 48 -19.11 10.47 -26.73
N THR A 49 -19.34 10.90 -25.49
CA THR A 49 -19.84 12.23 -25.11
C THR A 49 -18.91 12.82 -24.07
N PRO A 50 -18.41 14.06 -24.26
CA PRO A 50 -17.67 14.76 -23.22
C PRO A 50 -18.51 14.81 -21.93
N PHE A 51 -17.85 14.76 -20.78
CA PHE A 51 -18.56 15.02 -19.53
C PHE A 51 -18.94 16.50 -19.49
N GLU A 52 -20.22 16.80 -19.32
CA GLU A 52 -20.72 18.17 -19.25
C GLU A 52 -20.69 18.71 -17.81
N ASP A 53 -20.58 20.04 -17.70
CA ASP A 53 -20.57 20.76 -16.42
C ASP A 53 -21.85 20.59 -15.60
N ASP A 54 -22.94 20.06 -16.18
CA ASP A 54 -24.24 19.85 -15.53
C ASP A 54 -24.21 18.72 -14.48
N GLY A 55 -23.14 17.93 -14.43
CA GLY A 55 -22.92 16.89 -13.43
C GLY A 55 -22.96 15.49 -14.02
N LEU A 56 -22.80 14.49 -13.17
CA LEU A 56 -22.72 13.09 -13.58
C LEU A 56 -24.07 12.39 -13.43
N ALA A 57 -24.39 11.48 -14.36
CA ALA A 57 -25.58 10.65 -14.27
C ALA A 57 -25.50 9.69 -13.07
N ASP A 58 -26.65 9.34 -12.47
CA ASP A 58 -26.74 8.43 -11.30
C ASP A 58 -26.11 7.05 -11.51
N LYS A 59 -25.80 6.69 -12.77
CA LYS A 59 -25.08 5.48 -13.15
C LYS A 59 -23.95 5.83 -14.12
N LEU A 60 -22.74 5.39 -13.80
CA LEU A 60 -21.56 5.52 -14.67
C LEU A 60 -21.13 4.16 -15.22
N THR A 61 -20.69 4.16 -16.47
CA THR A 61 -19.94 3.06 -17.08
C THR A 61 -18.47 3.48 -17.12
N LEU A 62 -17.60 2.69 -16.49
CA LEU A 62 -16.18 2.99 -16.33
C LEU A 62 -15.33 1.97 -17.10
N PRO A 63 -14.30 2.41 -17.84
CA PRO A 63 -13.41 1.55 -18.58
C PRO A 63 -12.39 0.90 -17.65
N LEU A 64 -11.97 -0.31 -18.00
CA LEU A 64 -10.83 -0.99 -17.41
C LEU A 64 -9.65 -1.03 -18.41
N PRO A 65 -8.40 -1.15 -17.93
CA PRO A 65 -7.22 -1.17 -18.80
C PRO A 65 -7.21 -2.30 -19.84
N ASP A 66 -7.97 -3.37 -19.62
CA ASP A 66 -8.06 -4.55 -20.50
C ASP A 66 -9.10 -4.39 -21.64
N GLY A 67 -9.78 -3.23 -21.72
CA GLY A 67 -10.82 -2.96 -22.72
C GLY A 67 -12.23 -3.32 -22.26
N SER A 68 -12.39 -3.96 -21.10
CA SER A 68 -13.70 -4.21 -20.51
C SER A 68 -14.26 -2.99 -19.79
N VAL A 69 -15.52 -3.06 -19.35
CA VAL A 69 -16.19 -1.98 -18.63
C VAL A 69 -16.92 -2.50 -17.39
N VAL A 70 -17.05 -1.63 -16.39
CA VAL A 70 -17.79 -1.86 -15.14
C VAL A 70 -18.81 -0.76 -14.91
N GLU A 71 -19.81 -1.00 -14.07
CA GLU A 71 -20.90 -0.06 -13.83
C GLU A 71 -21.04 0.27 -12.34
N TYR A 72 -21.20 1.56 -12.04
CA TYR A 72 -21.35 2.10 -10.68
C TYR A 72 -22.62 2.93 -10.57
N TYR A 73 -23.35 2.77 -9.46
CA TYR A 73 -24.28 3.79 -9.01
C TYR A 73 -23.49 4.89 -8.31
N ILE A 74 -23.81 6.15 -8.59
CA ILE A 74 -23.13 7.29 -7.99
C ILE A 74 -24.11 8.23 -7.28
N HIS A 75 -23.61 8.92 -6.27
CA HIS A 75 -24.35 9.89 -5.49
C HIS A 75 -23.45 11.09 -5.18
N PRO A 76 -23.98 12.33 -5.25
CA PRO A 76 -23.24 13.52 -4.83
C PRO A 76 -22.72 13.37 -3.39
N ASN A 77 -21.48 13.78 -3.17
CA ASN A 77 -20.89 13.82 -1.84
C ASN A 77 -20.45 15.26 -1.49
N GLN A 78 -20.02 15.51 -0.25
CA GLN A 78 -19.77 16.86 0.25
C GLN A 78 -18.30 17.08 0.63
N VAL A 79 -17.39 17.03 -0.34
CA VAL A 79 -15.99 17.43 -0.12
C VAL A 79 -15.88 18.93 0.21
N LEU A 80 -16.66 19.78 -0.44
CA LEU A 80 -16.73 21.21 -0.15
C LEU A 80 -17.87 21.49 0.84
N ALA A 81 -17.63 22.34 1.85
CA ALA A 81 -18.73 22.92 2.63
C ALA A 81 -19.70 23.69 1.71
N SER A 82 -20.99 23.71 2.05
CA SER A 82 -22.05 24.22 1.17
C SER A 82 -21.83 25.65 0.68
N ALA A 83 -21.32 26.55 1.55
CA ALA A 83 -21.03 27.93 1.16
C ALA A 83 -19.87 28.04 0.15
N LEU A 84 -18.87 27.14 0.25
CA LEU A 84 -17.77 27.08 -0.70
C LEU A 84 -18.25 26.50 -2.04
N ALA A 85 -19.02 25.41 -2.00
CA ALA A 85 -19.61 24.82 -3.21
C ALA A 85 -20.51 25.80 -3.99
N LEU A 86 -21.26 26.68 -3.30
CA LEU A 86 -22.05 27.74 -3.93
C LEU A 86 -21.19 28.80 -4.65
N ARG A 87 -19.96 29.05 -4.18
CA ARG A 87 -19.02 29.98 -4.84
C ARG A 87 -18.27 29.33 -6.01
N TYR A 88 -18.10 28.01 -5.96
CA TYR A 88 -17.38 27.23 -6.96
C TYR A 88 -18.26 26.09 -7.53
N PRO A 89 -19.36 26.41 -8.23
CA PRO A 89 -20.34 25.41 -8.69
C PRO A 89 -19.81 24.47 -9.79
N SER A 90 -18.67 24.79 -10.41
CA SER A 90 -17.98 23.93 -11.37
C SER A 90 -17.29 22.73 -10.73
N ILE A 91 -17.15 22.69 -9.39
CA ILE A 91 -16.51 21.59 -8.66
C ILE A 91 -17.59 20.68 -8.11
N LYS A 92 -17.76 19.49 -8.69
CA LYS A 92 -18.76 18.50 -8.28
C LYS A 92 -18.09 17.18 -7.92
N THR A 93 -18.44 16.63 -6.77
CA THR A 93 -17.82 15.43 -6.20
C THR A 93 -18.88 14.37 -5.89
N TYR A 94 -18.55 13.11 -6.13
CA TYR A 94 -19.46 11.96 -6.06
C TYR A 94 -18.78 10.75 -5.44
N SER A 95 -19.55 9.95 -4.72
CA SER A 95 -19.18 8.60 -4.30
C SER A 95 -20.01 7.59 -5.06
N GLY A 96 -19.50 6.37 -5.25
CA GLY A 96 -20.30 5.33 -5.88
C GLY A 96 -19.96 3.92 -5.39
N THR A 97 -20.85 3.00 -5.76
CA THR A 97 -20.75 1.56 -5.48
C THR A 97 -21.00 0.78 -6.76
N SER A 98 -20.26 -0.31 -6.94
CA SER A 98 -20.42 -1.20 -8.08
C SER A 98 -21.80 -1.83 -8.07
N THR A 99 -22.41 -1.90 -9.26
CA THR A 99 -23.70 -2.57 -9.47
C THR A 99 -23.66 -4.08 -9.25
N LYS A 100 -22.46 -4.68 -9.21
CA LYS A 100 -22.25 -6.12 -9.07
C LYS A 100 -21.77 -6.53 -7.68
N LEU A 101 -20.97 -5.69 -7.02
CA LEU A 101 -20.36 -6.02 -5.74
C LEU A 101 -20.34 -4.79 -4.84
N ALA A 102 -21.11 -4.78 -3.75
CA ALA A 102 -21.23 -3.59 -2.90
C ALA A 102 -19.92 -3.18 -2.21
N SER A 103 -18.98 -4.12 -1.99
CA SER A 103 -17.65 -3.81 -1.46
C SER A 103 -16.73 -3.09 -2.44
N ASP A 104 -17.07 -3.06 -3.73
CA ASP A 104 -16.36 -2.32 -4.76
C ASP A 104 -16.89 -0.88 -4.78
N THR A 105 -16.21 0.02 -4.06
CA THR A 105 -16.56 1.43 -3.90
C THR A 105 -15.69 2.34 -4.78
N GLY A 106 -16.07 3.60 -4.93
CA GLY A 106 -15.26 4.58 -5.64
C GLY A 106 -15.65 6.04 -5.42
N ARG A 107 -14.77 6.92 -5.88
CA ARG A 107 -14.89 8.38 -5.86
C ARG A 107 -14.69 8.95 -7.24
N PHE A 108 -15.53 9.91 -7.56
CA PHE A 108 -15.57 10.55 -8.85
C PHE A 108 -15.73 12.05 -8.68
N ASP A 109 -15.18 12.82 -9.59
CA ASP A 109 -15.39 14.26 -9.63
C ASP A 109 -15.35 14.77 -11.06
N ILE A 110 -16.02 15.90 -11.25
CA ILE A 110 -15.91 16.72 -12.44
C ILE A 110 -15.60 18.15 -11.99
N THR A 111 -14.54 18.69 -12.57
CA THR A 111 -14.05 20.03 -12.29
C THR A 111 -13.65 20.70 -13.62
N GLU A 112 -13.14 21.93 -13.58
CA GLU A 112 -12.59 22.56 -14.79
C GLU A 112 -11.35 21.85 -15.35
N GLN A 113 -10.76 20.91 -14.59
CA GLN A 113 -9.66 20.06 -15.04
C GLN A 113 -10.14 18.75 -15.70
N GLY A 114 -11.45 18.49 -15.71
CA GLY A 114 -12.06 17.29 -16.32
C GLY A 114 -12.58 16.27 -15.30
N PHE A 115 -12.93 15.09 -15.80
CA PHE A 115 -13.42 13.98 -14.99
C PHE A 115 -12.28 13.17 -14.36
N HIS A 116 -12.38 12.89 -13.06
CA HIS A 116 -11.47 12.00 -12.36
C HIS A 116 -12.24 10.86 -11.71
N GLY A 117 -11.61 9.68 -11.62
CA GLY A 117 -12.16 8.52 -10.94
C GLY A 117 -11.11 7.71 -10.19
N MET A 118 -11.44 7.25 -9.00
CA MET A 118 -10.74 6.21 -8.24
C MET A 118 -11.77 5.17 -7.81
N PHE A 119 -11.63 3.91 -8.21
CA PHE A 119 -12.61 2.87 -7.88
C PHE A 119 -11.97 1.50 -7.71
N MET A 120 -12.57 0.68 -6.86
CA MET A 120 -12.14 -0.71 -6.67
C MET A 120 -12.94 -1.66 -7.55
N HIS A 121 -12.28 -2.54 -8.28
CA HIS A 121 -12.92 -3.65 -8.97
C HIS A 121 -12.20 -4.96 -8.63
N GLN A 122 -12.94 -5.93 -8.08
CA GLN A 122 -12.40 -7.26 -7.73
C GLN A 122 -11.13 -7.18 -6.85
N GLY A 123 -11.12 -6.28 -5.88
CA GLY A 123 -9.99 -6.08 -4.97
C GLY A 123 -8.78 -5.36 -5.60
N GLN A 124 -8.91 -4.78 -6.79
CA GLN A 124 -7.89 -3.91 -7.39
C GLN A 124 -8.39 -2.47 -7.51
N THR A 125 -7.53 -1.50 -7.22
CA THR A 125 -7.84 -0.08 -7.41
C THR A 125 -7.44 0.39 -8.81
N PHE A 126 -8.35 1.11 -9.45
CA PHE A 126 -8.18 1.70 -10.78
C PHE A 126 -8.40 3.21 -10.73
N TYR A 127 -7.72 3.90 -11.63
CA TYR A 127 -7.76 5.35 -11.77
C TYR A 127 -8.14 5.74 -13.18
N ILE A 128 -8.87 6.86 -13.28
CA ILE A 128 -9.20 7.56 -14.52
C ILE A 128 -8.80 9.01 -14.31
N ASP A 129 -7.89 9.51 -15.14
CA ASP A 129 -7.41 10.89 -15.10
C ASP A 129 -7.50 11.53 -16.48
N PRO A 130 -7.86 12.82 -16.58
CA PRO A 130 -7.91 13.53 -17.84
C PRO A 130 -6.49 13.73 -18.39
N LEU A 131 -6.36 13.67 -19.72
CA LEU A 131 -5.16 14.10 -20.41
C LEU A 131 -5.17 15.63 -20.56
N PRO A 132 -4.01 16.28 -20.78
CA PRO A 132 -3.89 17.72 -21.04
C PRO A 132 -4.78 18.27 -22.16
N ASP A 133 -5.26 17.43 -23.09
CA ASP A 133 -6.21 17.85 -24.13
C ASP A 133 -7.64 18.03 -23.61
N GLY A 134 -7.94 17.54 -22.40
CA GLY A 134 -9.27 17.56 -21.77
C GLY A 134 -10.31 16.67 -22.46
N LEU A 135 -9.92 15.92 -23.50
CA LEU A 135 -10.81 15.13 -24.34
C LEU A 135 -10.62 13.63 -24.12
N ALA A 136 -9.38 13.22 -23.86
CA ALA A 136 -9.03 11.82 -23.59
C ALA A 136 -8.64 11.61 -22.12
N TYR A 137 -8.65 10.36 -21.70
CA TYR A 137 -8.40 9.94 -20.33
C TYR A 137 -7.40 8.79 -20.28
N ALA A 138 -6.59 8.80 -19.24
CA ALA A 138 -5.71 7.70 -18.86
C ALA A 138 -6.42 6.77 -17.89
N VAL A 139 -6.45 5.47 -18.22
CA VAL A 139 -6.97 4.41 -17.36
C VAL A 139 -5.83 3.51 -16.94
N TYR A 140 -5.62 3.34 -15.64
CA TYR A 140 -4.53 2.52 -15.12
C TYR A 140 -4.84 1.91 -13.75
N ALA A 141 -4.17 0.80 -13.45
CA ALA A 141 -4.27 0.13 -12.15
C ALA A 141 -3.25 0.71 -11.16
N GLN A 142 -3.55 0.65 -9.87
CA GLN A 142 -2.68 1.15 -8.81
C GLN A 142 -1.25 0.59 -8.85
N LYS A 143 -1.09 -0.69 -9.18
CA LYS A 143 0.24 -1.32 -9.33
C LYS A 143 1.15 -0.65 -10.38
N ASN A 144 0.56 0.12 -11.30
CA ASN A 144 1.28 0.83 -12.32
C ASN A 144 1.65 2.26 -11.88
N VAL A 145 1.13 2.76 -10.74
CA VAL A 145 1.46 4.09 -10.22
C VAL A 145 2.96 4.16 -9.92
N LEU A 146 3.59 5.20 -10.45
CA LEU A 146 4.96 5.57 -10.13
C LEU A 146 4.95 6.47 -8.89
N ARG A 147 5.54 6.01 -7.78
CA ARG A 147 5.87 6.92 -6.67
C ARG A 147 7.04 7.81 -7.06
N ARG A 148 7.08 8.99 -6.45
CA ARG A 148 8.21 9.90 -6.54
C ARG A 148 9.32 9.53 -5.54
N GLN A 149 10.54 10.03 -5.76
CA GLN A 149 11.74 9.73 -4.96
C GLN A 149 12.06 10.78 -3.87
N GLU A 150 11.13 11.70 -3.54
CA GLU A 150 11.40 12.67 -2.46
C GLU A 150 11.28 12.00 -1.09
N ALA A 151 11.97 12.56 -0.09
CA ALA A 151 11.97 12.03 1.26
C ALA A 151 10.80 12.62 2.07
N ASP A 152 10.19 11.79 2.90
CA ASP A 152 9.14 12.15 3.86
C ASP A 152 9.73 12.13 5.27
N GLU A 153 9.26 13.01 6.16
CA GLU A 153 9.70 13.08 7.55
C GLU A 153 8.51 13.32 8.50
N ALA A 154 8.41 12.58 9.61
CA ALA A 154 7.48 12.91 10.69
C ALA A 154 8.14 13.94 11.63
N ALA A 155 7.54 15.14 11.77
CA ALA A 155 8.02 16.19 12.68
C ALA A 155 7.51 15.98 14.11
N GLU A 156 8.33 16.42 15.07
CA GLU A 156 8.00 16.69 16.49
C GLU A 156 6.82 15.89 17.07
N THR A 157 7.14 14.83 17.83
CA THR A 157 6.13 14.13 18.65
C THR A 157 5.80 14.98 19.88
N PHE A 158 4.60 15.57 19.93
CA PHE A 158 4.11 16.14 21.18
C PHE A 158 3.65 15.01 22.10
N SER A 159 4.32 14.86 23.25
CA SER A 159 3.93 13.88 24.27
C SER A 159 2.56 14.24 24.85
N GLN A 160 1.52 13.62 24.33
CA GLN A 160 0.44 13.18 25.20
C GLN A 160 0.80 11.76 25.62
N ASP A 161 0.72 11.48 26.92
CA ASP A 161 1.07 10.20 27.54
C ASP A 161 0.73 9.04 26.60
N GLU A 162 1.71 8.15 26.36
CA GLU A 162 1.51 6.90 25.63
C GLU A 162 0.39 6.11 26.32
N GLN A 163 -0.85 6.40 25.97
CA GLN A 163 -1.98 5.60 26.40
C GLN A 163 -1.89 4.30 25.63
N ARG A 164 -1.31 3.31 26.30
CA ARG A 164 -1.44 1.91 25.93
C ARG A 164 -2.92 1.58 25.77
N GLY A 165 -3.27 1.24 24.53
CA GLY A 165 -4.23 0.22 24.14
C GLY A 165 -5.67 0.38 24.61
N VAL A 166 -6.57 0.58 23.66
CA VAL A 166 -7.82 -0.17 23.56
C VAL A 166 -8.06 -0.38 22.06
N LEU A 167 -8.33 -1.61 21.63
CA LEU A 167 -9.00 -1.84 20.34
C LEU A 167 -10.31 -1.07 20.41
N VAL A 168 -10.39 0.09 19.77
CA VAL A 168 -11.68 0.77 19.62
C VAL A 168 -12.47 -0.04 18.60
N GLU A 169 -13.09 -1.11 19.10
CA GLU A 169 -14.15 -1.84 18.42
C GLU A 169 -15.33 -0.89 18.29
N GLY A 170 -15.66 -0.53 17.06
CA GLY A 170 -16.80 0.34 16.81
C GLY A 170 -16.73 1.05 15.46
N ASN A 171 -17.92 1.30 14.91
CA ASN A 171 -18.13 1.97 13.64
C ASN A 171 -18.29 3.48 13.79
N LEU A 172 -17.38 4.11 14.54
CA LEU A 172 -17.43 5.55 14.71
C LEU A 172 -17.17 6.23 13.37
N ARG A 173 -18.20 6.87 12.82
CA ARG A 173 -18.06 7.71 11.63
C ARG A 173 -17.90 9.17 12.03
N LYS A 174 -16.77 9.76 11.67
CA LYS A 174 -16.44 11.16 11.96
C LYS A 174 -16.24 11.94 10.69
N ARG A 175 -16.81 13.15 10.66
CA ARG A 175 -16.45 14.18 9.70
C ARG A 175 -15.53 15.19 10.37
N TYR A 176 -14.36 15.44 9.78
CA TYR A 176 -13.47 16.51 10.20
C TYR A 176 -13.49 17.66 9.18
N ALA A 177 -13.72 18.87 9.67
CA ALA A 177 -13.54 20.08 8.88
C ALA A 177 -12.03 20.31 8.70
N ILE A 178 -11.57 20.33 7.45
CA ILE A 178 -10.16 20.51 7.09
C ILE A 178 -9.96 21.83 6.36
N ALA A 179 -8.88 22.53 6.71
CA ALA A 179 -8.39 23.70 5.98
C ALA A 179 -7.13 23.34 5.20
N ILE A 180 -7.16 23.45 3.87
CA ILE A 180 -6.02 23.16 2.99
C ILE A 180 -5.56 24.45 2.33
N SER A 181 -4.40 24.93 2.74
CA SER A 181 -3.73 26.07 2.11
C SER A 181 -2.98 25.61 0.86
N ALA A 182 -2.85 26.49 -0.13
CA ALA A 182 -2.04 26.25 -1.33
C ALA A 182 -1.08 27.40 -1.55
N THR A 183 0.21 27.11 -1.70
CA THR A 183 1.20 28.14 -2.05
C THR A 183 0.95 28.67 -3.46
N GLY A 184 1.53 29.81 -3.77
CA GLY A 184 1.55 30.40 -5.10
C GLY A 184 2.12 29.43 -6.13
N GLU A 185 3.16 28.67 -5.80
CA GLU A 185 3.75 27.70 -6.72
C GLU A 185 2.81 26.52 -6.99
N TYR A 186 2.15 25.99 -5.96
CA TYR A 186 1.15 24.94 -6.12
C TYR A 186 -0.01 25.42 -6.99
N THR A 187 -0.49 26.64 -6.71
CA THR A 187 -1.58 27.24 -7.47
C THR A 187 -1.19 27.49 -8.92
N GLN A 188 0.04 27.98 -9.18
CA GLN A 188 0.55 28.15 -10.55
C GLN A 188 0.67 26.83 -11.31
N TYR A 189 1.15 25.77 -10.67
CA TYR A 189 1.21 24.44 -11.28
C TYR A 189 -0.17 23.99 -11.76
N HIS A 190 -1.22 24.23 -10.96
CA HIS A 190 -2.59 23.82 -11.27
C HIS A 190 -3.37 24.79 -12.17
N GLY A 191 -2.75 25.83 -12.72
CA GLY A 191 -3.39 26.76 -13.66
C GLY A 191 -3.47 28.21 -13.19
N GLY A 192 -2.92 28.53 -12.03
CA GLY A 192 -2.69 29.90 -11.54
C GLY A 192 -3.93 30.60 -10.96
N THR A 193 -5.09 29.96 -10.95
CA THR A 193 -6.32 30.53 -10.39
C THR A 193 -6.76 29.80 -9.12
N LYS A 194 -7.57 30.46 -8.30
CA LYS A 194 -8.15 29.82 -7.10
C LYS A 194 -9.07 28.65 -7.44
N VAL A 195 -9.83 28.75 -8.54
CA VAL A 195 -10.75 27.68 -8.96
C VAL A 195 -9.97 26.45 -9.43
N ALA A 196 -8.83 26.64 -10.10
CA ALA A 196 -8.00 25.54 -10.57
C ALA A 196 -7.29 24.82 -9.42
N ALA A 197 -6.70 25.58 -8.51
CA ALA A 197 -6.12 25.02 -7.28
C ALA A 197 -7.18 24.32 -6.42
N LEU A 198 -8.36 24.92 -6.25
CA LEU A 198 -9.44 24.31 -5.48
C LEU A 198 -10.00 23.04 -6.14
N SER A 199 -10.02 22.97 -7.49
CA SER A 199 -10.38 21.78 -8.24
C SER A 199 -9.42 20.62 -7.94
N ALA A 200 -8.12 20.87 -8.01
CA ALA A 200 -7.10 19.88 -7.67
C ALA A 200 -7.18 19.42 -6.20
N ILE A 201 -7.41 20.37 -5.27
CA ILE A 201 -7.62 20.05 -3.84
C ILE A 201 -8.87 19.19 -3.65
N ALA A 202 -9.95 19.48 -4.38
CA ALA A 202 -11.18 18.71 -4.29
C ALA A 202 -10.99 17.26 -4.78
N THR A 203 -10.35 17.06 -5.92
CA THR A 203 -10.00 15.73 -6.46
C THR A 203 -9.12 14.95 -5.48
N LEU A 204 -8.06 15.60 -4.96
CA LEU A 204 -7.17 15.04 -3.93
C LEU A 204 -7.97 14.58 -2.70
N LEU A 205 -8.79 15.46 -2.12
CA LEU A 205 -9.48 15.14 -0.87
C LEU A 205 -10.59 14.11 -1.08
N ASN A 206 -11.21 14.09 -2.26
CA ASN A 206 -12.16 13.07 -2.66
C ASN A 206 -11.49 11.68 -2.65
N ARG A 207 -10.28 11.54 -3.22
CA ARG A 207 -9.50 10.29 -3.21
C ARG A 207 -9.03 9.89 -1.82
N VAL A 208 -8.50 10.82 -1.04
CA VAL A 208 -8.13 10.59 0.37
C VAL A 208 -9.33 10.06 1.16
N ASN A 209 -10.51 10.66 0.96
CA ASN A 209 -11.76 10.24 1.60
C ASN A 209 -12.23 8.84 1.22
N GLU A 210 -11.73 8.23 0.15
CA GLU A 210 -12.01 6.83 -0.16
C GLU A 210 -11.32 5.90 0.84
N VAL A 211 -10.04 6.14 1.09
CA VAL A 211 -9.24 5.34 2.01
C VAL A 211 -9.66 5.58 3.46
N TYR A 212 -9.74 6.84 3.88
CA TYR A 212 -10.01 7.19 5.29
C TYR A 212 -11.39 6.76 5.75
N ARG A 213 -12.40 6.82 4.87
CA ARG A 213 -13.75 6.35 5.24
C ARG A 213 -13.81 4.85 5.40
N ARG A 214 -13.13 4.11 4.53
CA ARG A 214 -13.13 2.65 4.54
C ARG A 214 -12.33 2.11 5.73
N ASP A 215 -11.12 2.59 5.93
CA ASP A 215 -10.19 2.01 6.91
C ASP A 215 -10.37 2.62 8.31
N VAL A 216 -10.60 3.92 8.41
CA VAL A 216 -10.58 4.64 9.69
C VAL A 216 -11.97 5.06 10.16
N GLY A 217 -12.95 5.18 9.25
CA GLY A 217 -14.27 5.75 9.54
C GLY A 217 -14.28 7.28 9.45
N VAL A 218 -13.30 7.88 8.79
CA VAL A 218 -13.09 9.33 8.73
C VAL A 218 -13.45 9.89 7.35
N GLU A 219 -14.14 11.03 7.34
CA GLU A 219 -14.41 11.83 6.15
C GLU A 219 -13.96 13.28 6.38
N PHE A 220 -13.18 13.84 5.47
CA PHE A 220 -12.75 15.22 5.50
C PHE A 220 -13.63 16.10 4.62
N GLN A 221 -13.96 17.29 5.11
CA GLN A 221 -14.71 18.31 4.37
C GLN A 221 -13.97 19.65 4.44
N LEU A 222 -13.74 20.28 3.30
CA LEU A 222 -13.12 21.61 3.22
C LEU A 222 -13.98 22.65 3.93
N VAL A 223 -13.34 23.53 4.70
CA VAL A 223 -14.01 24.65 5.36
C VAL A 223 -14.67 25.63 4.39
N ALA A 224 -15.69 26.33 4.89
CA ALA A 224 -16.52 27.22 4.11
C ALA A 224 -15.78 28.39 3.46
N ASP A 225 -14.60 28.77 3.94
CA ASP A 225 -13.77 29.87 3.44
C ASP A 225 -12.34 29.43 3.05
N ASN A 226 -12.16 28.17 2.64
CA ASN A 226 -10.87 27.61 2.22
C ASN A 226 -10.21 28.37 1.06
N ASP A 227 -11.00 29.02 0.20
CA ASP A 227 -10.52 29.88 -0.89
C ASP A 227 -9.70 31.09 -0.41
N LYS A 228 -9.79 31.46 0.87
CA LYS A 228 -8.96 32.54 1.43
C LYS A 228 -7.51 32.14 1.67
N VAL A 229 -7.22 30.85 1.82
CA VAL A 229 -5.86 30.32 2.05
C VAL A 229 -5.24 29.71 0.80
N ILE A 230 -5.82 30.00 -0.36
CA ILE A 230 -5.23 29.71 -1.68
C ILE A 230 -4.54 30.98 -2.17
N PHE A 231 -3.22 30.92 -2.29
CA PHE A 231 -2.37 32.02 -2.77
C PHE A 231 -2.02 31.78 -4.23
N THR A 232 -2.12 32.82 -5.07
CA THR A 232 -1.97 32.69 -6.54
C THR A 232 -0.62 33.16 -7.07
N ASP A 233 0.16 33.88 -6.26
CA ASP A 233 1.42 34.50 -6.69
C ASP A 233 2.55 34.17 -5.70
N PRO A 234 3.53 33.33 -6.10
CA PRO A 234 4.71 32.98 -5.28
C PRO A 234 5.50 34.20 -4.81
N ALA A 235 5.47 35.32 -5.55
CA ALA A 235 6.23 36.50 -5.19
C ALA A 235 5.61 37.28 -4.01
N THR A 236 4.32 37.05 -3.73
CA THR A 236 3.57 37.79 -2.70
C THR A 236 2.94 36.88 -1.64
N ASP A 237 3.00 35.56 -1.83
CA ASP A 237 2.57 34.63 -0.81
C ASP A 237 3.53 34.64 0.39
N PRO A 238 3.07 34.16 1.56
CA PRO A 238 3.88 34.18 2.79
C PRO A 238 4.79 32.96 2.94
N PHE A 239 4.75 32.01 2.00
CA PHE A 239 5.40 30.71 2.11
C PHE A 239 6.81 30.74 1.52
N THR A 240 7.58 29.72 1.90
CA THR A 240 8.98 29.54 1.52
C THR A 240 9.19 28.37 0.57
N ASN A 241 8.13 27.60 0.29
CA ASN A 241 8.13 26.37 -0.48
C ASN A 241 9.13 25.34 0.10
N SER A 242 9.09 25.20 1.43
CA SER A 242 10.01 24.39 2.22
C SER A 242 9.36 23.83 3.48
N THR A 243 10.04 22.95 4.22
CA THR A 243 9.55 22.36 5.47
C THR A 243 9.14 23.39 6.55
N GLN A 244 9.63 24.63 6.45
CA GLN A 244 9.23 25.72 7.34
C GLN A 244 7.75 26.12 7.18
N ASP A 245 7.12 25.75 6.07
CA ASP A 245 5.75 26.13 5.72
C ASP A 245 4.71 25.55 6.68
N ILE A 246 5.02 24.50 7.46
CA ILE A 246 4.11 24.01 8.51
C ILE A 246 3.77 25.09 9.54
N SER A 247 4.77 25.93 9.90
CA SER A 247 4.61 26.98 10.92
C SER A 247 3.98 28.23 10.32
N ILE A 248 4.33 28.54 9.06
CA ILE A 248 3.73 29.64 8.31
C ILE A 248 2.25 29.34 8.09
N ASN A 249 1.91 28.12 7.68
CA ASN A 249 0.52 27.69 7.45
C ASN A 249 -0.35 27.91 8.69
N GLN A 250 0.15 27.54 9.87
CA GLN A 250 -0.54 27.78 11.13
C GLN A 250 -0.88 29.26 11.34
N GLN A 251 0.06 30.16 11.04
CA GLN A 251 -0.18 31.61 11.16
C GLN A 251 -1.18 32.10 10.13
N GLN A 252 -1.06 31.67 8.87
CA GLN A 252 -1.92 32.12 7.78
C GLN A 252 -3.37 31.63 7.94
N GLN A 253 -3.57 30.38 8.33
CA GLN A 253 -4.90 29.84 8.58
C GLN A 253 -5.57 30.55 9.77
N ALA A 254 -4.83 30.82 10.84
CA ALA A 254 -5.35 31.59 11.98
C ALA A 254 -5.69 33.05 11.64
N LEU A 255 -4.98 33.66 10.69
CA LEU A 255 -5.21 35.04 10.26
C LEU A 255 -6.40 35.18 9.30
N LEU A 256 -6.53 34.24 8.36
CA LEU A 256 -7.41 34.42 7.19
C LEU A 256 -8.74 33.67 7.31
N LEU A 257 -8.77 32.55 8.05
CA LEU A 257 -9.98 31.75 8.19
C LEU A 257 -10.84 32.25 9.34
N THR A 258 -12.14 32.25 9.08
CA THR A 258 -13.18 32.55 10.07
C THR A 258 -14.01 31.31 10.42
N SER A 259 -13.95 30.27 9.59
CA SER A 259 -14.55 28.97 9.92
C SER A 259 -13.71 28.25 10.97
N GLU A 260 -14.36 27.61 11.92
CA GLU A 260 -13.70 26.62 12.78
C GLU A 260 -13.30 25.38 11.96
N PHE A 261 -12.15 24.80 12.28
CA PHE A 261 -11.66 23.59 11.65
C PHE A 261 -10.92 22.68 12.64
N ASP A 262 -10.96 21.39 12.33
CA ASP A 262 -10.38 20.32 13.15
C ASP A 262 -8.92 20.06 12.77
N LEU A 263 -8.59 20.22 11.48
CA LEU A 263 -7.27 19.93 10.94
C LEU A 263 -6.89 20.92 9.84
N GLY A 264 -5.61 21.26 9.75
CA GLY A 264 -5.08 22.12 8.71
C GLY A 264 -3.83 21.53 8.07
N HIS A 265 -3.67 21.79 6.77
CA HIS A 265 -2.59 21.27 5.95
C HIS A 265 -2.20 22.30 4.88
N VAL A 266 -0.94 22.31 4.40
CA VAL A 266 -0.51 23.14 3.26
C VAL A 266 0.06 22.29 2.14
N LEU A 267 -0.32 22.61 0.91
CA LEU A 267 0.20 21.99 -0.31
C LEU A 267 1.18 22.93 -1.00
N THR A 268 2.35 22.39 -1.35
CA THR A 268 3.48 23.13 -1.92
C THR A 268 4.03 22.38 -3.16
N THR A 269 5.07 22.92 -3.82
CA THR A 269 5.79 22.22 -4.91
C THR A 269 7.16 21.68 -4.49
N SER A 270 7.51 21.76 -3.21
CA SER A 270 8.80 21.39 -2.66
C SER A 270 8.70 21.11 -1.15
N GLY A 271 9.69 20.42 -0.58
CA GLY A 271 9.76 20.16 0.86
C GLY A 271 9.28 18.78 1.30
N GLY A 272 8.80 17.92 0.40
CA GLY A 272 8.39 16.55 0.72
C GLY A 272 7.16 16.49 1.63
N GLY A 273 7.03 15.43 2.42
CA GLY A 273 6.03 15.30 3.48
C GLY A 273 6.57 15.72 4.85
N LEU A 274 5.80 16.55 5.58
CA LEU A 274 6.09 16.85 6.98
C LEU A 274 4.83 17.13 7.79
N ALA A 275 4.57 16.31 8.80
CA ALA A 275 3.44 16.48 9.70
C ALA A 275 3.83 16.42 11.18
N THR A 276 3.21 17.29 11.98
CA THR A 276 3.21 17.17 13.44
C THR A 276 2.30 16.01 13.85
N MET A 277 2.87 15.03 14.55
CA MET A 277 2.12 13.88 15.05
C MET A 277 0.96 14.30 15.95
N ARG A 278 -0.19 13.63 15.76
CA ARG A 278 -1.38 13.79 16.62
C ARG A 278 -1.87 15.24 16.70
N SER A 279 -1.75 15.99 15.60
CA SER A 279 -2.16 17.40 15.53
C SER A 279 -3.66 17.59 15.37
N LEU A 280 -4.43 16.53 15.09
CA LEU A 280 -5.90 16.58 15.02
C LEU A 280 -6.52 17.32 16.23
N CYS A 281 -7.28 18.38 15.95
CA CYS A 281 -7.90 19.27 16.93
C CYS A 281 -6.96 19.89 17.98
N HIS A 282 -5.65 19.84 17.77
CA HIS A 282 -4.70 20.43 18.70
C HIS A 282 -4.84 21.96 18.68
N PRO A 283 -5.01 22.62 19.84
CA PRO A 283 -5.36 24.05 19.92
C PRO A 283 -4.38 24.96 19.19
N THR A 284 -3.09 24.59 19.21
CA THR A 284 -2.00 25.38 18.61
C THR A 284 -1.29 24.68 17.47
N HIS A 285 -1.61 23.44 17.11
CA HIS A 285 -0.82 22.67 16.13
C HIS A 285 -1.64 21.98 15.05
N ARG A 286 -2.98 22.09 15.07
CA ARG A 286 -3.87 21.48 14.07
C ARG A 286 -3.50 21.78 12.61
N SER A 287 -2.85 22.91 12.35
CA SER A 287 -2.42 23.34 11.01
C SER A 287 -1.00 22.92 10.60
N ARG A 288 -0.25 22.24 11.47
CA ARG A 288 1.17 21.90 11.23
C ARG A 288 1.31 20.58 10.46
N GLY A 289 0.80 20.55 9.23
CA GLY A 289 1.05 19.50 8.26
C GLY A 289 1.30 20.11 6.89
N MET A 290 2.20 19.52 6.12
CA MET A 290 2.44 19.89 4.74
C MET A 290 2.75 18.71 3.85
N THR A 291 2.50 18.89 2.56
CA THR A 291 2.92 17.98 1.51
C THR A 291 3.33 18.78 0.28
N GLY A 292 4.51 18.47 -0.23
CA GLY A 292 5.14 19.18 -1.34
C GLY A 292 5.80 18.26 -2.34
N ALA A 293 5.55 18.51 -3.62
CA ALA A 293 6.25 17.85 -4.72
C ALA A 293 6.23 18.72 -5.98
N PHE A 294 7.30 18.70 -6.77
CA PHE A 294 7.47 19.46 -8.01
C PHE A 294 6.34 19.23 -9.03
N ASN A 295 5.77 18.02 -9.08
CA ASN A 295 4.49 17.78 -9.74
C ASN A 295 3.51 17.25 -8.69
N PRO A 296 2.72 18.13 -8.05
CA PRO A 296 1.82 17.77 -6.98
C PRO A 296 0.46 17.30 -7.52
N SER A 297 0.48 16.18 -8.25
CA SER A 297 -0.66 15.59 -8.96
C SER A 297 -0.58 14.05 -8.98
N GLY A 298 -1.74 13.42 -9.20
CA GLY A 298 -1.88 11.96 -9.30
C GLY A 298 -1.74 11.21 -7.96
N ASP A 299 -2.00 9.91 -7.96
CA ASP A 299 -2.10 9.12 -6.71
C ASP A 299 -0.78 8.92 -5.98
N GLY A 300 0.34 8.99 -6.70
CA GLY A 300 1.66 9.05 -6.05
C GLY A 300 1.84 10.30 -5.19
N PHE A 301 1.07 11.38 -5.41
CA PHE A 301 1.02 12.53 -4.52
C PHE A 301 -0.14 12.42 -3.52
N TYR A 302 -1.34 12.06 -3.98
CA TYR A 302 -2.54 12.06 -3.13
C TYR A 302 -2.52 10.95 -2.05
N ILE A 303 -2.09 9.75 -2.42
CA ILE A 303 -2.12 8.58 -1.52
C ILE A 303 -0.78 8.38 -0.83
N ASP A 304 0.32 8.37 -1.58
CA ASP A 304 1.62 8.06 -0.98
C ASP A 304 2.12 9.18 -0.04
N TYR A 305 1.74 10.44 -0.28
CA TYR A 305 2.17 11.57 0.54
C TYR A 305 1.01 12.19 1.32
N VAL A 306 -0.01 12.74 0.66
CA VAL A 306 -1.02 13.51 1.40
C VAL A 306 -1.79 12.62 2.39
N ALA A 307 -2.21 11.42 1.98
CA ALA A 307 -2.84 10.48 2.89
C ALA A 307 -1.88 9.98 3.98
N HIS A 308 -0.58 9.90 3.71
CA HIS A 308 0.47 9.55 4.68
C HIS A 308 0.63 10.63 5.75
N GLU A 309 0.79 11.89 5.34
CA GLU A 309 0.96 13.02 6.25
C GLU A 309 -0.30 13.28 7.08
N LEU A 310 -1.48 13.15 6.49
CA LEU A 310 -2.73 13.15 7.27
C LEU A 310 -2.76 11.99 8.28
N GLY A 311 -2.12 10.85 7.99
CA GLY A 311 -2.03 9.70 8.88
C GLY A 311 -1.22 10.03 10.13
N HIS A 312 -0.11 10.75 9.94
CA HIS A 312 0.67 11.32 11.04
C HIS A 312 -0.13 12.34 11.86
N GLN A 313 -0.84 13.26 11.20
CA GLN A 313 -1.70 14.22 11.90
C GLN A 313 -2.79 13.51 12.72
N LEU A 314 -3.25 12.33 12.28
CA LEU A 314 -4.20 11.47 12.99
C LEU A 314 -3.54 10.47 13.96
N GLY A 315 -2.22 10.42 14.09
CA GLY A 315 -1.56 9.64 15.14
C GLY A 315 -0.89 8.33 14.72
N ALA A 316 -0.86 7.98 13.43
CA ALA A 316 -0.15 6.80 12.94
C ALA A 316 1.37 7.01 12.80
N ASP A 317 2.16 6.03 13.22
CA ASP A 317 3.61 5.97 12.97
C ASP A 317 3.92 5.24 11.65
N HIS A 318 5.16 5.37 11.20
CA HIS A 318 5.69 4.58 10.09
C HIS A 318 5.66 3.08 10.37
N THR A 319 5.35 2.28 9.34
CA THR A 319 5.14 0.83 9.48
C THR A 319 6.31 -0.04 9.00
N PHE A 320 7.31 0.54 8.33
CA PHE A 320 8.34 -0.21 7.60
C PHE A 320 9.58 -0.55 8.45
N ASN A 321 10.29 -1.62 8.07
CA ASN A 321 11.44 -2.16 8.81
C ASN A 321 12.79 -2.14 8.04
N GLY A 322 12.85 -1.53 6.86
CA GLY A 322 14.08 -1.32 6.08
C GLY A 322 14.88 -0.09 6.53
N THR A 323 16.15 -0.04 6.12
CA THR A 323 17.08 1.07 6.44
C THR A 323 17.89 1.57 5.25
N ALA A 324 17.70 0.99 4.06
CA ALA A 324 18.33 1.49 2.85
C ALA A 324 17.72 2.83 2.41
N GLN A 325 18.57 3.73 1.91
CA GLN A 325 18.18 5.01 1.34
C GLN A 325 17.28 5.84 2.29
N ALA A 326 16.10 6.31 1.82
CA ALA A 326 15.23 7.18 2.61
C ALA A 326 14.72 6.51 3.91
N CYS A 327 14.78 5.18 3.98
CA CYS A 327 14.28 4.41 5.10
C CYS A 327 15.25 4.43 6.30
N ALA A 328 16.50 4.85 6.07
CA ALA A 328 17.50 5.01 7.12
C ALA A 328 17.06 5.95 8.26
N THR A 329 16.30 7.00 7.94
CA THR A 329 15.91 8.06 8.89
C THR A 329 14.45 7.97 9.34
N GLY A 330 13.58 7.40 8.51
CA GLY A 330 12.15 7.30 8.81
C GLY A 330 11.76 6.12 9.71
N ARG A 331 12.59 5.06 9.79
CA ARG A 331 12.23 3.84 10.53
C ARG A 331 11.86 4.12 12.01
N ARG A 332 10.86 3.39 12.52
CA ARG A 332 10.41 3.43 13.92
C ARG A 332 10.35 2.02 14.52
N THR A 333 11.21 1.74 15.52
CA THR A 333 11.35 0.39 16.10
C THR A 333 10.06 -0.19 16.66
N ASN A 334 9.22 0.64 17.28
CA ASN A 334 8.00 0.20 17.97
C ASN A 334 6.79 0.04 17.04
N SER A 335 6.94 0.34 15.76
CA SER A 335 5.86 0.28 14.77
C SER A 335 6.28 -0.34 13.44
N ALA A 336 7.47 -0.92 13.35
CA ALA A 336 7.99 -1.51 12.11
C ALA A 336 7.49 -2.94 11.86
N TRP A 337 6.19 -3.08 11.61
CA TRP A 337 5.51 -4.36 11.37
C TRP A 337 5.71 -4.90 9.95
N GLU A 338 6.04 -4.04 8.98
CA GLU A 338 6.16 -4.43 7.58
C GLU A 338 7.64 -4.59 7.16
N PRO A 339 7.99 -5.67 6.42
CA PRO A 339 9.36 -5.88 5.95
C PRO A 339 9.83 -4.81 4.96
N GLY A 340 11.14 -4.58 4.88
CA GLY A 340 11.75 -3.69 3.88
C GLY A 340 11.09 -2.32 3.84
N SER A 341 10.63 -1.90 2.66
CA SER A 341 9.94 -0.63 2.49
C SER A 341 8.54 -0.52 3.07
N GLY A 342 7.95 -1.61 3.54
CA GLY A 342 6.52 -1.69 3.69
C GLY A 342 5.78 -1.64 2.35
N SER A 343 4.47 -1.81 2.44
CA SER A 343 3.53 -1.86 1.31
C SER A 343 2.26 -1.05 1.54
N THR A 344 1.96 -0.65 2.79
CA THR A 344 0.80 0.20 3.14
C THR A 344 1.15 1.70 3.09
N ILE A 345 0.13 2.56 3.27
CA ILE A 345 0.26 4.03 3.19
C ILE A 345 1.31 4.57 4.16
N MET A 346 1.41 4.03 5.40
CA MET A 346 2.41 4.48 6.38
C MET A 346 3.80 3.84 6.17
N GLY A 347 3.98 3.13 5.06
CA GLY A 347 5.26 2.60 4.60
C GLY A 347 5.98 3.56 3.65
N TYR A 348 7.25 3.27 3.39
CA TYR A 348 8.10 3.99 2.43
C TYR A 348 8.22 3.22 1.11
N SER A 349 7.14 2.54 0.70
CA SER A 349 7.02 1.77 -0.54
C SER A 349 7.65 2.50 -1.73
N GLY A 350 8.78 2.03 -2.26
CA GLY A 350 9.46 2.66 -3.41
C GLY A 350 10.66 3.56 -3.05
N LEU A 351 10.91 3.85 -1.77
CA LEU A 351 11.96 4.75 -1.29
C LEU A 351 13.16 4.07 -0.60
N CYS A 352 13.14 2.74 -0.42
CA CYS A 352 14.19 1.98 0.27
C CYS A 352 15.15 1.22 -0.68
N GLY A 353 15.32 1.65 -1.93
CA GLY A 353 16.25 1.04 -2.88
C GLY A 353 16.03 -0.47 -3.06
N SER A 354 17.04 -1.28 -2.73
CA SER A 354 16.98 -2.74 -2.87
C SER A 354 15.94 -3.42 -1.96
N GLU A 355 15.45 -2.72 -0.94
CA GLU A 355 14.46 -3.24 0.01
C GLU A 355 13.02 -2.88 -0.40
N ASN A 356 12.84 -2.26 -1.57
CA ASN A 356 11.52 -1.92 -2.10
C ASN A 356 10.70 -3.17 -2.41
N LEU A 357 9.53 -3.27 -1.78
CA LEU A 357 8.56 -4.34 -2.02
C LEU A 357 7.67 -4.07 -3.25
N GLN A 358 7.46 -2.79 -3.55
CA GLN A 358 6.63 -2.27 -4.64
C GLN A 358 7.03 -0.83 -4.94
N SER A 359 6.57 -0.28 -6.07
CA SER A 359 6.94 1.06 -6.53
C SER A 359 6.17 2.19 -5.88
N SER A 360 5.01 1.93 -5.28
CA SER A 360 4.09 2.90 -4.66
C SER A 360 3.26 2.18 -3.60
N SER A 361 2.63 2.89 -2.67
CA SER A 361 1.88 2.24 -1.59
C SER A 361 0.56 1.67 -2.09
N THR A 362 0.16 0.55 -1.50
CA THR A 362 -1.21 0.05 -1.62
C THR A 362 -2.10 1.03 -0.85
N PRO A 363 -3.24 1.50 -1.41
CA PRO A 363 -4.09 2.53 -0.82
C PRO A 363 -4.92 1.99 0.36
N PHE A 364 -4.25 1.38 1.33
CA PHE A 364 -4.78 0.80 2.56
C PHE A 364 -3.83 1.13 3.70
N PHE A 365 -4.39 1.29 4.90
CA PHE A 365 -3.61 1.37 6.13
C PHE A 365 -3.39 -0.03 6.71
N HIS A 366 -2.20 -0.24 7.29
CA HIS A 366 -1.94 -1.38 8.17
C HIS A 366 -2.89 -1.33 9.38
N SER A 367 -3.32 -2.48 9.87
CA SER A 367 -4.26 -2.59 10.99
C SER A 367 -3.79 -1.85 12.24
N LYS A 368 -2.48 -1.82 12.50
CA LYS A 368 -1.90 -1.05 13.61
C LYS A 368 -1.93 0.47 13.39
N SER A 369 -1.79 0.95 12.16
CA SER A 369 -2.00 2.39 11.85
C SER A 369 -3.47 2.78 12.07
N ILE A 370 -4.41 1.90 11.69
CA ILE A 370 -5.85 2.11 11.97
C ILE A 370 -6.10 2.18 13.48
N GLU A 371 -5.51 1.25 14.26
CA GLU A 371 -5.60 1.22 15.73
C GLU A 371 -5.06 2.51 16.36
N GLN A 372 -3.90 2.99 15.91
CA GLN A 372 -3.29 4.24 16.39
C GLN A 372 -4.19 5.45 16.13
N MET A 373 -4.72 5.58 14.90
CA MET A 373 -5.59 6.69 14.54
C MET A 373 -6.91 6.67 15.30
N ARG A 374 -7.58 5.51 15.36
CA ARG A 374 -8.85 5.36 16.10
C ARG A 374 -8.68 5.59 17.60
N THR A 375 -7.53 5.22 18.16
CA THR A 375 -7.20 5.52 19.57
C THR A 375 -7.11 7.03 19.80
N LEU A 376 -6.44 7.79 18.92
CA LEU A 376 -6.44 9.25 19.01
C LEU A 376 -7.86 9.82 18.90
N MET A 377 -8.63 9.38 17.91
CA MET A 377 -10.01 9.85 17.70
C MET A 377 -10.90 9.60 18.93
N ALA A 378 -10.78 8.43 19.57
CA ALA A 378 -11.54 8.09 20.78
C ALA A 378 -11.15 8.97 21.98
N SER A 379 -9.87 9.38 22.07
CA SER A 379 -9.39 10.31 23.10
C SER A 379 -9.88 11.76 22.89
N LEU A 380 -10.41 12.08 21.72
CA LEU A 380 -10.90 13.42 21.32
C LEU A 380 -12.39 13.39 20.95
N PRO A 381 -13.31 12.99 21.85
CA PRO A 381 -14.72 12.76 21.49
C PRO A 381 -15.44 14.01 20.97
N SER A 382 -15.05 15.20 21.42
CA SER A 382 -15.59 16.50 21.00
C SER A 382 -15.00 17.03 19.68
N CYS A 383 -13.94 16.42 19.17
CA CYS A 383 -13.32 16.79 17.90
C CYS A 383 -14.15 16.25 16.72
N GLY A 384 -14.33 17.07 15.69
CA GLY A 384 -15.13 16.73 14.52
C GLY A 384 -16.61 16.49 14.79
N THR A 385 -17.36 16.32 13.71
CA THR A 385 -18.78 16.02 13.74
C THR A 385 -19.01 14.52 13.64
N THR A 386 -19.68 13.93 14.63
CA THR A 386 -20.11 12.53 14.55
C THR A 386 -21.23 12.40 13.52
N LEU A 387 -21.05 11.54 12.53
CA LEU A 387 -22.07 11.23 11.53
C LEU A 387 -22.92 10.04 12.03
N PRO A 388 -24.26 10.11 11.92
CA PRO A 388 -25.10 8.96 12.19
C PRO A 388 -24.69 7.77 11.32
N SER A 389 -24.54 6.60 11.94
CA SER A 389 -24.26 5.34 11.26
C SER A 389 -25.11 4.25 11.90
N THR A 390 -25.77 3.44 11.08
CA THR A 390 -26.45 2.21 11.51
C THR A 390 -25.58 0.96 11.33
N ASN A 391 -24.41 1.14 10.72
CA ASN A 391 -23.46 0.08 10.41
C ASN A 391 -22.86 -0.50 11.69
N ASN A 392 -22.74 -1.82 11.79
CA ASN A 392 -22.11 -2.56 12.88
C ASN A 392 -20.74 -3.06 12.44
N ALA A 393 -19.76 -3.05 13.35
CA ALA A 393 -18.43 -3.51 12.99
C ALA A 393 -18.47 -5.03 12.78
N PRO A 394 -17.67 -5.59 11.85
CA PRO A 394 -17.56 -7.04 11.72
C PRO A 394 -17.12 -7.69 13.03
N VAL A 395 -17.63 -8.89 13.32
CA VAL A 395 -17.11 -9.75 14.38
C VAL A 395 -16.20 -10.78 13.74
N VAL A 396 -14.97 -10.89 14.23
CA VAL A 396 -13.90 -11.66 13.59
C VAL A 396 -13.36 -12.73 14.55
N ASP A 397 -13.05 -13.90 14.01
CA ASP A 397 -12.37 -15.00 14.69
C ASP A 397 -11.30 -15.53 13.72
N ALA A 398 -10.05 -15.35 14.11
CA ALA A 398 -8.88 -15.76 13.36
C ALA A 398 -8.73 -17.28 13.33
N GLY A 399 -9.35 -18.01 14.25
CA GLY A 399 -9.17 -19.44 14.45
C GLY A 399 -8.11 -19.75 15.53
N PRO A 400 -7.75 -21.03 15.70
CA PRO A 400 -6.82 -21.45 16.76
C PRO A 400 -5.36 -21.10 16.41
N ASP A 401 -4.52 -21.04 17.44
CA ASP A 401 -3.06 -21.01 17.28
C ASP A 401 -2.52 -22.34 16.71
N TRP A 402 -1.38 -22.28 16.01
CA TRP A 402 -0.77 -23.43 15.35
C TRP A 402 0.69 -23.63 15.72
N VAL A 403 1.15 -24.88 15.68
CA VAL A 403 2.57 -25.23 15.77
C VAL A 403 3.00 -25.88 14.45
N ILE A 404 3.93 -25.27 13.74
CA ILE A 404 4.38 -25.71 12.41
C ILE A 404 5.90 -25.99 12.41
N PRO A 405 6.41 -26.87 11.52
CA PRO A 405 7.83 -26.98 11.28
C PRO A 405 8.38 -25.75 10.55
N ALA A 406 9.64 -25.39 10.83
CA ALA A 406 10.39 -24.41 10.05
C ALA A 406 10.54 -24.83 8.57
N ASN A 407 10.85 -23.87 7.70
CA ASN A 407 11.10 -24.06 6.26
C ASN A 407 9.94 -24.74 5.51
N THR A 408 8.70 -24.53 5.96
CA THR A 408 7.51 -25.19 5.42
C THR A 408 6.44 -24.16 5.12
N ALA A 409 5.72 -24.36 4.00
CA ALA A 409 4.63 -23.47 3.61
C ALA A 409 3.40 -23.76 4.48
N PHE A 410 2.58 -22.74 4.72
CA PHE A 410 1.35 -22.88 5.47
C PHE A 410 0.25 -21.97 4.92
N THR A 411 -1.00 -22.31 5.18
CA THR A 411 -2.15 -21.48 4.80
C THR A 411 -2.91 -21.04 6.03
N LEU A 412 -2.92 -19.74 6.28
CA LEU A 412 -3.80 -19.10 7.24
C LEU A 412 -5.23 -19.10 6.67
N ASN A 413 -6.22 -19.34 7.52
CA ASN A 413 -7.63 -19.33 7.15
C ASN A 413 -8.44 -18.77 8.31
N ALA A 414 -9.33 -17.82 8.03
CA ALA A 414 -10.24 -17.32 9.04
C ALA A 414 -11.13 -18.45 9.57
N GLY A 415 -11.32 -18.50 10.89
CA GLY A 415 -12.31 -19.38 11.50
C GLY A 415 -13.74 -18.94 11.14
N ARG A 416 -14.04 -17.65 11.32
CA ARG A 416 -15.33 -17.03 10.96
C ARG A 416 -15.21 -15.51 10.94
N ALA A 417 -16.03 -14.86 10.13
CA ALA A 417 -16.36 -13.45 10.30
C ALA A 417 -17.84 -13.23 10.03
N LEU A 418 -18.46 -12.36 10.81
CA LEU A 418 -19.89 -12.03 10.70
C LEU A 418 -20.06 -10.54 10.60
N ASP A 419 -20.88 -10.12 9.63
CA ASP A 419 -21.39 -8.76 9.52
C ASP A 419 -22.89 -8.77 9.80
N LEU A 420 -23.35 -7.95 10.75
CA LEU A 420 -24.77 -7.92 11.12
C LEU A 420 -25.63 -7.16 10.09
N ASP A 421 -25.01 -6.35 9.25
CA ASP A 421 -25.67 -5.55 8.21
C ASP A 421 -25.71 -6.25 6.84
N GLY A 422 -25.07 -7.42 6.72
CA GLY A 422 -25.01 -8.20 5.50
C GLY A 422 -24.09 -7.61 4.43
N ASN A 423 -23.12 -6.78 4.82
CA ASN A 423 -22.12 -6.23 3.92
C ASN A 423 -21.15 -7.31 3.42
N THR A 424 -20.67 -7.15 2.18
CA THR A 424 -19.60 -8.00 1.66
C THR A 424 -18.30 -7.68 2.40
N LEU A 425 -17.76 -8.68 3.09
CA LEU A 425 -16.52 -8.55 3.83
C LEU A 425 -15.29 -8.77 2.95
N THR A 426 -14.22 -8.04 3.24
CA THR A 426 -12.88 -8.29 2.72
C THR A 426 -11.90 -8.59 3.86
N TYR A 427 -10.92 -9.45 3.59
CA TYR A 427 -10.04 -10.07 4.55
C TYR A 427 -8.57 -9.80 4.18
N THR A 428 -7.75 -9.52 5.19
CA THR A 428 -6.30 -9.48 5.08
C THR A 428 -5.67 -10.12 6.29
N TRP A 429 -4.70 -11.00 6.06
CA TRP A 429 -3.80 -11.49 7.10
C TRP A 429 -2.56 -10.61 7.14
N GLU A 430 -2.25 -10.03 8.30
CA GLU A 430 -1.14 -9.10 8.52
C GLU A 430 -0.21 -9.66 9.60
N GLN A 431 1.10 -9.56 9.42
CA GLN A 431 2.05 -9.93 10.47
C GLN A 431 2.21 -8.74 11.43
N LEU A 432 2.26 -9.00 12.73
CA LEU A 432 2.38 -8.01 13.79
C LEU A 432 3.73 -8.06 14.52
N ASP A 433 4.64 -8.92 14.09
CA ASP A 433 5.98 -9.02 14.66
C ASP A 433 6.79 -7.75 14.41
N LEU A 434 7.48 -7.31 15.45
CA LEU A 434 8.55 -6.31 15.37
C LEU A 434 9.89 -7.04 15.39
N GLY A 435 10.95 -6.41 14.90
CA GLY A 435 12.27 -6.99 15.00
C GLY A 435 13.37 -6.06 14.53
N GLU A 436 14.56 -6.66 14.40
CA GLU A 436 15.74 -5.97 13.88
C GLU A 436 15.52 -5.49 12.44
N ALA A 437 16.09 -4.34 12.13
CA ALA A 437 15.95 -3.75 10.81
C ALA A 437 16.60 -4.65 9.73
N SER A 438 16.12 -4.55 8.49
CA SER A 438 16.89 -5.02 7.34
C SER A 438 17.68 -3.85 6.74
N GLY A 439 18.85 -4.13 6.16
CA GLY A 439 19.69 -3.12 5.49
C GLY A 439 19.92 -3.39 4.01
N SER A 440 19.40 -4.50 3.50
CA SER A 440 19.48 -4.93 2.10
C SER A 440 18.48 -6.04 1.83
N ALA A 441 18.22 -6.31 0.54
CA ALA A 441 17.40 -7.45 0.12
C ALA A 441 17.87 -8.80 0.71
N VAL A 442 19.19 -8.98 0.88
CA VAL A 442 19.79 -10.22 1.41
C VAL A 442 19.43 -10.43 2.88
N THR A 443 19.27 -9.35 3.64
CA THR A 443 18.92 -9.39 5.06
C THR A 443 17.41 -9.43 5.33
N MET A 444 16.56 -9.37 4.29
CA MET A 444 15.12 -9.54 4.41
C MET A 444 14.73 -11.02 4.56
N ILE A 445 15.36 -11.67 5.53
CA ILE A 445 15.19 -13.08 5.89
C ILE A 445 14.84 -13.20 7.38
N ASP A 446 14.43 -14.39 7.79
CA ASP A 446 14.18 -14.69 9.19
C ASP A 446 15.47 -14.69 10.02
N ASP A 447 15.49 -13.85 11.06
CA ASP A 447 16.56 -13.77 12.06
C ASP A 447 16.08 -14.14 13.47
N GLY A 448 14.86 -14.66 13.60
CA GLY A 448 14.20 -14.92 14.89
C GLY A 448 13.19 -13.87 15.31
N THR A 449 13.26 -12.65 14.78
CA THR A 449 12.37 -11.55 15.21
C THR A 449 11.78 -10.74 14.06
N ARG A 450 12.51 -10.54 12.96
CA ARG A 450 12.11 -9.67 11.84
C ARG A 450 10.75 -10.06 11.25
N PRO A 451 9.90 -9.08 10.86
CA PRO A 451 8.73 -9.35 10.03
C PRO A 451 9.14 -9.96 8.68
N LEU A 452 8.43 -11.00 8.26
CA LEU A 452 8.75 -11.85 7.12
C LEU A 452 7.80 -11.66 5.95
N PHE A 453 6.56 -11.23 6.21
CA PHE A 453 5.47 -11.24 5.23
C PHE A 453 4.91 -9.85 5.01
N ARG A 454 4.96 -9.40 3.76
CA ARG A 454 4.44 -8.12 3.29
C ARG A 454 2.93 -8.02 3.45
N PHE A 455 2.41 -6.81 3.50
CA PHE A 455 0.98 -6.57 3.32
C PHE A 455 0.54 -6.96 1.89
N VAL A 456 -0.67 -7.48 1.77
CA VAL A 456 -1.35 -7.76 0.49
C VAL A 456 -2.75 -7.17 0.52
N THR A 457 -3.23 -6.71 -0.63
CA THR A 457 -4.56 -6.08 -0.75
C THR A 457 -5.67 -6.99 -0.19
N PRO A 458 -6.63 -6.45 0.56
CA PRO A 458 -7.76 -7.24 1.04
C PRO A 458 -8.54 -7.90 -0.09
N THR A 459 -9.01 -9.13 0.15
CA THR A 459 -9.80 -9.88 -0.83
C THR A 459 -11.04 -10.46 -0.17
N VAL A 460 -12.02 -10.94 -0.95
CA VAL A 460 -13.17 -11.69 -0.41
C VAL A 460 -12.81 -13.11 0.05
N ASN A 461 -11.60 -13.57 -0.21
CA ASN A 461 -11.11 -14.87 0.24
C ASN A 461 -10.44 -14.72 1.61
N PRO A 462 -10.91 -15.44 2.65
CA PRO A 462 -10.35 -15.36 4.00
C PRO A 462 -9.02 -16.14 4.17
N THR A 463 -8.50 -16.75 3.11
CA THR A 463 -7.29 -17.57 3.16
C THR A 463 -6.06 -16.82 2.65
N ARG A 464 -4.90 -17.07 3.27
CA ARG A 464 -3.59 -16.59 2.81
C ARG A 464 -2.55 -17.68 2.94
N THR A 465 -1.98 -18.09 1.80
CA THR A 465 -0.84 -19.01 1.74
C THR A 465 0.47 -18.24 1.88
N LEU A 466 1.37 -18.75 2.73
CA LEU A 466 2.64 -18.13 3.09
C LEU A 466 3.80 -19.14 2.95
N PRO A 467 4.84 -18.82 2.15
CA PRO A 467 4.89 -17.77 1.12
C PRO A 467 3.78 -17.92 0.07
N ALA A 468 3.55 -16.89 -0.74
CA ALA A 468 2.50 -16.88 -1.76
C ALA A 468 2.61 -18.07 -2.71
N MET A 469 1.47 -18.64 -3.12
CA MET A 469 1.44 -19.81 -4.00
C MET A 469 2.22 -19.56 -5.31
N SER A 470 2.15 -18.36 -5.87
CA SER A 470 2.95 -17.98 -7.05
C SER A 470 4.45 -18.12 -6.83
N SER A 471 4.95 -17.76 -5.64
CA SER A 471 6.36 -17.91 -5.28
C SER A 471 6.76 -19.37 -5.08
N LEU A 472 5.89 -20.17 -4.47
CA LEU A 472 6.10 -21.62 -4.34
C LEU A 472 6.23 -22.28 -5.72
N PHE A 473 5.39 -21.92 -6.68
CA PHE A 473 5.45 -22.47 -8.03
C PHE A 473 6.64 -21.96 -8.83
N ALA A 474 6.99 -20.67 -8.70
CA ALA A 474 8.15 -20.08 -9.36
C ALA A 474 9.49 -20.59 -8.79
N GLY A 475 9.50 -21.10 -7.55
CA GLY A 475 10.73 -21.49 -6.85
C GLY A 475 11.60 -20.28 -6.45
N THR A 476 11.04 -19.08 -6.49
CA THR A 476 11.69 -17.84 -6.06
C THR A 476 10.69 -17.03 -5.24
N LEU A 477 11.09 -16.66 -4.03
CA LEU A 477 10.23 -15.88 -3.14
C LEU A 477 10.15 -14.43 -3.59
N ALA A 478 8.95 -13.84 -3.44
CA ALA A 478 8.79 -12.41 -3.62
C ALA A 478 9.51 -11.66 -2.50
N SER A 479 10.02 -10.46 -2.79
CA SER A 479 10.54 -9.57 -1.75
C SER A 479 9.48 -9.31 -0.68
N GLY A 480 9.90 -9.40 0.58
CA GLY A 480 9.00 -9.32 1.72
C GLY A 480 8.16 -10.58 1.92
N GLU A 481 8.57 -11.72 1.38
CA GLU A 481 8.07 -13.04 1.77
C GLU A 481 9.27 -13.95 2.03
N ALA A 482 9.58 -14.20 3.30
CA ALA A 482 10.69 -15.07 3.68
C ALA A 482 10.19 -16.37 4.31
N TRP A 483 10.96 -17.45 4.16
CA TRP A 483 10.74 -18.67 4.92
C TRP A 483 10.94 -18.39 6.42
N PRO A 484 10.03 -18.84 7.30
CA PRO A 484 10.33 -18.93 8.73
C PRO A 484 11.33 -20.07 8.95
N THR A 485 12.54 -19.76 9.41
CA THR A 485 13.66 -20.71 9.52
C THR A 485 14.08 -20.99 10.96
N THR A 486 13.63 -20.16 11.91
CA THR A 486 14.05 -20.18 13.31
C THR A 486 12.95 -20.69 14.26
N ASN A 487 13.32 -21.02 15.50
CA ASN A 487 12.35 -21.28 16.57
C ASN A 487 11.80 -19.95 17.06
N ARG A 488 10.55 -19.62 16.69
CA ARG A 488 9.90 -18.36 17.05
C ARG A 488 8.39 -18.46 16.97
N ASP A 489 7.71 -17.54 17.62
CA ASP A 489 6.31 -17.29 17.37
C ASP A 489 6.19 -16.24 16.25
N LEU A 490 5.27 -16.46 15.32
CA LEU A 490 4.83 -15.49 14.33
C LEU A 490 3.45 -15.00 14.74
N ASN A 491 3.32 -13.69 14.92
CA ASN A 491 2.06 -13.08 15.36
C ASN A 491 1.32 -12.55 14.14
N PHE A 492 0.14 -13.07 13.87
CA PHE A 492 -0.71 -12.63 12.77
C PHE A 492 -2.00 -12.02 13.28
N ARG A 493 -2.54 -11.06 12.51
CA ARG A 493 -3.89 -10.55 12.67
C ARG A 493 -4.68 -10.79 11.41
N LEU A 494 -5.88 -11.34 11.57
CA LEU A 494 -6.92 -11.30 10.56
C LEU A 494 -7.65 -9.97 10.67
N THR A 495 -7.47 -9.08 9.70
CA THR A 495 -8.19 -7.81 9.60
C THR A 495 -9.34 -7.96 8.62
N VAL A 496 -10.55 -7.62 9.04
CA VAL A 496 -11.77 -7.68 8.23
C VAL A 496 -12.37 -6.30 8.08
N ARG A 497 -12.72 -5.93 6.84
CA ARG A 497 -13.34 -4.65 6.48
C ARG A 497 -14.71 -4.89 5.87
N ASP A 498 -15.70 -4.11 6.26
CA ASP A 498 -17.06 -4.13 5.70
C ASP A 498 -17.26 -3.20 4.50
N GLY A 499 -16.27 -2.35 4.20
CA GLY A 499 -16.35 -1.33 3.15
C GLY A 499 -17.12 -0.06 3.54
N GLN A 500 -17.79 -0.07 4.69
CA GLN A 500 -18.66 1.00 5.19
C GLN A 500 -18.04 1.79 6.35
N GLY A 501 -16.81 1.45 6.73
CA GLY A 501 -15.99 2.11 7.75
C GLY A 501 -15.77 1.25 8.99
N GLY A 502 -16.37 0.05 9.04
CA GLY A 502 -16.08 -0.94 10.05
C GLY A 502 -14.87 -1.77 9.68
N VAL A 503 -13.94 -1.79 10.63
CA VAL A 503 -12.73 -2.62 10.58
C VAL A 503 -12.58 -3.25 11.93
N SER A 504 -12.45 -4.57 11.94
CA SER A 504 -12.22 -5.38 13.13
C SER A 504 -11.16 -6.42 12.84
N GLY A 505 -10.60 -7.03 13.88
CA GLY A 505 -9.69 -8.13 13.68
C GLY A 505 -9.55 -9.01 14.90
N ASP A 506 -8.95 -10.16 14.66
CA ASP A 506 -8.59 -11.13 15.70
C ASP A 506 -7.18 -11.66 15.41
N GLU A 507 -6.49 -12.11 16.43
CA GLU A 507 -5.07 -12.47 16.37
C GLU A 507 -4.87 -13.99 16.43
N MET A 508 -3.85 -14.48 15.73
CA MET A 508 -3.44 -15.89 15.70
C MET A 508 -1.93 -15.97 15.85
N VAL A 509 -1.47 -16.89 16.70
CA VAL A 509 -0.05 -17.23 16.85
C VAL A 509 0.27 -18.48 16.04
N VAL A 510 1.31 -18.39 15.22
CA VAL A 510 1.92 -19.55 14.55
C VAL A 510 3.31 -19.77 15.11
N ARG A 511 3.43 -20.78 15.97
CA ARG A 511 4.71 -21.20 16.56
C ARG A 511 5.50 -22.05 15.60
N VAL A 512 6.66 -21.56 15.19
CA VAL A 512 7.60 -22.25 14.31
C VAL A 512 8.58 -23.07 15.13
N VAL A 513 8.73 -24.34 14.78
CA VAL A 513 9.68 -25.27 15.41
C VAL A 513 10.68 -25.76 14.36
N ASN A 514 11.96 -25.40 14.53
CA ASN A 514 13.04 -25.89 13.71
C ASN A 514 13.44 -27.30 14.17
N THR A 515 13.03 -28.31 13.39
CA THR A 515 13.32 -29.73 13.63
C THR A 515 14.64 -30.20 13.01
N GLY A 516 15.43 -29.29 12.42
CA GLY A 516 16.70 -29.56 11.74
C GLY A 516 16.58 -30.05 10.30
N THR A 517 15.37 -30.34 9.80
CA THR A 517 15.10 -30.72 8.41
C THR A 517 13.70 -30.25 8.03
N ALA A 518 13.47 -29.91 6.77
CA ALA A 518 12.17 -29.43 6.30
C ALA A 518 11.22 -30.58 5.95
N PHE A 519 9.91 -30.37 6.21
CA PHE A 519 8.85 -31.27 5.75
C PHE A 519 8.68 -31.08 4.23
N ALA A 520 8.99 -32.11 3.44
CA ALA A 520 9.17 -31.97 2.00
C ALA A 520 8.86 -33.26 1.23
N ILE A 521 8.16 -33.16 0.10
CA ILE A 521 8.05 -34.26 -0.86
C ILE A 521 9.40 -34.43 -1.56
N THR A 522 9.97 -35.63 -1.47
CA THR A 522 11.27 -35.96 -2.08
C THR A 522 11.14 -36.65 -3.43
N THR A 523 10.08 -37.44 -3.64
CA THR A 523 9.75 -38.09 -4.93
C THR A 523 8.23 -38.18 -5.04
N PRO A 524 7.62 -38.02 -6.23
CA PRO A 524 8.21 -37.74 -7.54
C PRO A 524 8.57 -36.27 -7.78
N SER A 525 9.57 -36.04 -8.62
CA SER A 525 9.87 -34.71 -9.17
C SER A 525 8.78 -34.25 -10.13
N VAL A 526 8.69 -32.93 -10.35
CA VAL A 526 7.77 -32.36 -11.35
C VAL A 526 8.09 -32.98 -12.72
N GLY A 527 7.06 -33.44 -13.44
CA GLY A 527 7.18 -34.07 -14.74
C GLY A 527 7.56 -35.56 -14.74
N SER A 528 7.86 -36.18 -13.59
CA SER A 528 8.23 -37.61 -13.54
C SER A 528 7.09 -38.56 -13.20
N MET A 529 5.88 -38.05 -12.95
CA MET A 529 4.69 -38.85 -12.64
C MET A 529 4.13 -39.50 -13.92
N VAL A 530 3.68 -40.75 -13.83
CA VAL A 530 3.08 -41.50 -14.94
C VAL A 530 1.56 -41.55 -14.80
N ALA A 531 0.85 -41.15 -15.85
CA ALA A 531 -0.61 -41.13 -15.90
C ALA A 531 -1.21 -42.54 -15.75
N GLY A 532 -2.31 -42.64 -14.98
CA GLY A 532 -3.04 -43.89 -14.78
C GLY A 532 -2.28 -45.00 -14.04
N SER A 533 -1.10 -44.72 -13.50
CA SER A 533 -0.30 -45.69 -12.76
C SER A 533 -0.30 -45.41 -11.26
N ASN A 534 -0.07 -46.46 -10.47
CA ASN A 534 0.32 -46.28 -9.09
C ASN A 534 1.71 -45.61 -9.04
N GLN A 535 1.82 -44.56 -8.25
CA GLN A 535 3.05 -43.81 -8.01
C GLN A 535 3.40 -43.88 -6.53
N THR A 536 4.66 -44.19 -6.25
CA THR A 536 5.20 -44.09 -4.90
C THR A 536 5.62 -42.65 -4.65
N VAL A 537 4.98 -42.03 -3.66
CA VAL A 537 5.31 -40.70 -3.17
C VAL A 537 6.09 -40.87 -1.87
N THR A 538 7.26 -40.24 -1.78
CA THR A 538 8.10 -40.23 -0.57
C THR A 538 8.29 -38.81 -0.08
N TRP A 539 8.44 -38.65 1.23
CA TRP A 539 8.65 -37.35 1.86
C TRP A 539 9.51 -37.45 3.11
N ASN A 540 10.10 -36.32 3.48
CA ASN A 540 10.76 -36.14 4.76
C ASN A 540 9.69 -35.89 5.83
N VAL A 541 9.57 -36.80 6.80
CA VAL A 541 8.65 -36.63 7.95
C VAL A 541 9.11 -35.47 8.85
N ALA A 542 10.42 -35.21 8.90
CA ALA A 542 11.00 -34.04 9.57
C ALA A 542 10.60 -33.88 11.06
N ASN A 543 10.42 -35.00 11.77
CA ASN A 543 9.94 -35.06 13.16
C ASN A 543 8.59 -34.35 13.40
N THR A 544 7.81 -34.09 12.34
CA THR A 544 6.51 -33.41 12.45
C THR A 544 5.45 -34.30 13.11
N ASP A 545 5.63 -35.61 13.08
CA ASP A 545 4.79 -36.61 13.72
C ASP A 545 4.95 -36.67 15.24
N GLN A 546 5.96 -35.99 15.79
CA GLN A 546 6.25 -35.94 17.23
C GLN A 546 5.75 -34.63 17.88
N PRO A 547 5.55 -34.62 19.21
CA PRO A 547 5.31 -33.37 19.94
C PRO A 547 6.47 -32.38 19.75
N PRO A 548 6.19 -31.06 19.64
CA PRO A 548 4.89 -30.42 19.81
C PRO A 548 4.03 -30.30 18.53
N ILE A 549 4.53 -30.72 17.35
CA ILE A 549 3.83 -30.52 16.06
C ILE A 549 2.66 -31.49 15.89
N ASN A 550 2.83 -32.76 16.29
CA ASN A 550 1.78 -33.80 16.35
C ASN A 550 1.01 -34.04 15.01
N CYS A 551 1.72 -33.97 13.89
CA CYS A 551 1.18 -34.32 12.57
C CYS A 551 1.22 -35.83 12.32
N THR A 552 0.25 -36.57 12.85
CA THR A 552 0.24 -38.04 12.76
C THR A 552 -0.23 -38.58 11.41
N SER A 553 -0.96 -37.77 10.63
CA SER A 553 -1.46 -38.15 9.31
C SER A 553 -1.36 -37.02 8.28
N VAL A 554 -1.30 -37.41 7.01
CA VAL A 554 -1.13 -36.52 5.86
C VAL A 554 -2.12 -36.83 4.75
N ASP A 555 -2.46 -35.80 3.99
CA ASP A 555 -3.32 -35.86 2.81
C ASP A 555 -2.52 -35.52 1.56
N LEU A 556 -2.74 -36.28 0.47
CA LEU A 556 -2.12 -36.07 -0.83
C LEU A 556 -3.15 -35.56 -1.83
N ALA A 557 -2.85 -34.42 -2.44
CA ALA A 557 -3.64 -33.83 -3.50
C ALA A 557 -2.77 -33.49 -4.73
N LEU A 558 -3.41 -33.40 -5.89
CA LEU A 558 -2.79 -33.09 -7.17
C LEU A 558 -3.39 -31.80 -7.73
N THR A 559 -2.55 -30.91 -8.24
CA THR A 559 -2.98 -29.80 -9.09
C THR A 559 -2.42 -29.94 -10.50
N GLN A 560 -3.18 -29.48 -11.48
CA GLN A 560 -2.78 -29.42 -12.88
C GLN A 560 -2.88 -28.00 -13.46
N ASP A 561 -3.35 -27.02 -12.68
CA ASP A 561 -3.67 -25.66 -13.09
C ASP A 561 -2.90 -24.60 -12.28
N GLY A 562 -1.71 -24.95 -11.80
CA GLY A 562 -0.85 -24.03 -11.06
C GLY A 562 -1.31 -23.77 -9.62
N GLY A 563 -2.08 -24.68 -9.03
CA GLY A 563 -2.55 -24.59 -7.65
C GLY A 563 -3.89 -23.87 -7.48
N LEU A 564 -4.59 -23.56 -8.58
CA LEU A 564 -5.95 -22.98 -8.54
C LEU A 564 -6.97 -24.00 -8.05
N THR A 565 -6.83 -25.26 -8.47
CA THR A 565 -7.62 -26.39 -7.98
C THR A 565 -6.73 -27.55 -7.53
N TRP A 566 -7.21 -28.29 -6.53
CA TRP A 566 -6.54 -29.45 -5.96
C TRP A 566 -7.50 -30.63 -5.91
N ALA A 567 -7.16 -31.73 -6.59
CA ALA A 567 -7.89 -32.97 -6.57
C ALA A 567 -7.27 -33.94 -5.56
N ASP A 568 -8.07 -34.43 -4.61
CA ASP A 568 -7.59 -35.39 -3.61
C ASP A 568 -7.21 -36.71 -4.27
N LEU A 569 -6.04 -37.24 -3.91
CA LEU A 569 -5.57 -38.56 -4.30
C LEU A 569 -5.72 -39.57 -3.15
N ALA A 570 -5.43 -39.14 -1.92
CA ALA A 570 -5.58 -39.92 -0.71
C ALA A 570 -5.65 -39.01 0.52
N GLN A 571 -6.35 -39.45 1.56
CA GLN A 571 -6.51 -38.72 2.82
C GLN A 571 -6.22 -39.64 4.02
N GLY A 572 -5.77 -39.07 5.13
CA GLY A 572 -5.52 -39.78 6.38
C GLY A 572 -4.39 -40.81 6.32
N LEU A 573 -3.41 -40.61 5.43
CA LEU A 573 -2.25 -41.49 5.32
C LEU A 573 -1.36 -41.34 6.56
N PRO A 574 -0.76 -42.41 7.11
CA PRO A 574 0.21 -42.27 8.19
C PRO A 574 1.38 -41.36 7.77
N ASN A 575 1.79 -40.43 8.64
CA ASN A 575 2.96 -39.59 8.38
C ASN A 575 4.28 -40.34 8.62
N ASN A 576 4.57 -41.36 7.82
CA ASN A 576 5.70 -42.29 7.98
C ASN A 576 6.72 -42.23 6.83
N GLY A 577 6.58 -41.27 5.92
CA GLY A 577 7.57 -40.95 4.88
C GLY A 577 7.31 -41.57 3.50
N ALA A 578 6.31 -42.43 3.33
CA ALA A 578 5.95 -42.96 2.01
C ALA A 578 4.49 -43.42 1.90
N ALA A 579 3.92 -43.25 0.70
CA ALA A 579 2.62 -43.80 0.33
C ALA A 579 2.57 -44.10 -1.17
N THR A 580 1.70 -45.03 -1.57
CA THR A 580 1.42 -45.31 -2.98
C THR A 580 0.03 -44.81 -3.31
N VAL A 581 -0.09 -43.97 -4.35
CA VAL A 581 -1.34 -43.37 -4.81
C VAL A 581 -1.53 -43.57 -6.31
N LEU A 582 -2.77 -43.73 -6.75
CA LEU A 582 -3.10 -43.85 -8.17
C LEU A 582 -3.16 -42.47 -8.82
N MET A 583 -2.34 -42.26 -9.86
CA MET A 583 -2.41 -41.03 -10.66
C MET A 583 -3.61 -41.05 -11.61
N PRO A 584 -4.23 -39.90 -11.90
CA PRO A 584 -5.29 -39.82 -12.89
C PRO A 584 -4.78 -40.22 -14.28
N ALA A 585 -5.68 -40.77 -15.10
CA ALA A 585 -5.37 -41.12 -16.49
C ALA A 585 -5.06 -39.89 -17.36
N SER A 586 -5.57 -38.71 -16.99
CA SER A 586 -5.21 -37.43 -17.58
C SER A 586 -4.27 -36.68 -16.64
N LEU A 587 -3.00 -36.58 -17.03
CA LEU A 587 -1.95 -35.95 -16.24
C LEU A 587 -1.09 -35.04 -17.11
N LEU A 588 -1.01 -33.76 -16.74
CA LEU A 588 -0.08 -32.81 -17.35
C LEU A 588 1.34 -32.97 -16.78
N SER A 589 2.36 -32.70 -17.60
CA SER A 589 3.76 -32.70 -17.15
C SER A 589 4.06 -31.60 -16.12
N SER A 590 3.26 -30.54 -16.10
CA SER A 590 3.30 -29.45 -15.12
C SER A 590 2.60 -29.78 -13.81
N ALA A 591 1.95 -30.94 -13.70
CA ALA A 591 1.20 -31.31 -12.50
C ALA A 591 2.11 -31.36 -11.27
N ARG A 592 1.55 -30.95 -10.12
CA ARG A 592 2.25 -30.95 -8.84
C ARG A 592 1.44 -31.62 -7.75
N LEU A 593 2.14 -32.27 -6.83
CA LEU A 593 1.59 -32.88 -5.64
C LEU A 593 1.70 -31.90 -4.46
N ARG A 594 0.67 -31.88 -3.62
CA ARG A 594 0.70 -31.26 -2.30
C ARG A 594 0.49 -32.33 -1.23
N LEU A 595 1.37 -32.33 -0.24
CA LEU A 595 1.30 -33.16 0.95
C LEU A 595 0.94 -32.24 2.12
N THR A 596 -0.27 -32.40 2.66
CA THR A 596 -0.81 -31.54 3.73
C THR A 596 -0.85 -32.32 5.03
N CYS A 597 -0.54 -31.69 6.15
CA CYS A 597 -0.83 -32.30 7.44
C CYS A 597 -2.34 -32.28 7.71
N SER A 598 -2.97 -33.42 8.00
CA SER A 598 -4.46 -33.50 8.05
C SER A 598 -5.07 -32.66 9.17
N ASN A 599 -4.33 -32.39 10.24
CA ASN A 599 -4.78 -31.66 11.43
C ASN A 599 -3.98 -30.38 11.67
N ASN A 600 -3.28 -29.84 10.66
CA ASN A 600 -2.44 -28.65 10.79
C ASN A 600 -2.47 -27.82 9.49
N ILE A 601 -1.97 -26.60 9.53
CA ILE A 601 -2.04 -25.64 8.42
C ILE A 601 -0.86 -25.71 7.44
N PHE A 602 0.18 -26.49 7.77
CA PHE A 602 1.38 -26.60 6.95
C PHE A 602 1.28 -27.68 5.88
N PHE A 603 2.02 -27.50 4.79
CA PHE A 603 2.07 -28.42 3.67
C PHE A 603 3.38 -28.31 2.90
N ALA A 604 3.65 -29.32 2.06
CA ALA A 604 4.76 -29.34 1.11
C ALA A 604 4.23 -29.51 -0.32
N ILE A 605 4.92 -28.91 -1.30
CA ILE A 605 4.66 -29.12 -2.74
C ILE A 605 5.93 -29.68 -3.38
N ASN A 606 5.79 -30.67 -4.27
CA ASN A 606 6.96 -31.22 -4.95
C ASN A 606 7.60 -30.20 -5.90
N GLY A 607 8.93 -30.20 -5.99
CA GLY A 607 9.68 -29.24 -6.79
C GLY A 607 9.80 -27.83 -6.19
N VAL A 608 9.43 -27.65 -4.91
CA VAL A 608 9.73 -26.42 -4.16
C VAL A 608 11.02 -26.64 -3.38
N ASN A 609 12.06 -25.88 -3.71
CA ASN A 609 13.32 -25.90 -2.96
C ASN A 609 13.21 -24.96 -1.76
N GLN A 610 13.29 -25.54 -0.56
CA GLN A 610 13.17 -24.84 0.73
C GLN A 610 14.53 -24.33 1.25
N MET A 611 15.54 -24.23 0.39
CA MET A 611 16.87 -23.77 0.81
C MET A 611 16.75 -22.37 1.40
N ALA A 612 17.15 -22.22 2.65
CA ALA A 612 17.62 -20.96 3.20
C ALA A 612 18.57 -20.34 2.17
N ALA A 613 18.57 -19.01 2.07
CA ALA A 613 19.67 -18.31 1.43
C ALA A 613 20.97 -18.74 2.14
N ASP A 614 21.65 -19.73 1.59
CA ASP A 614 23.05 -19.98 1.90
C ASP A 614 23.76 -18.68 1.52
N PRO A 615 24.46 -17.99 2.43
CA PRO A 615 25.39 -16.96 1.98
C PRO A 615 26.27 -17.66 0.95
N ALA A 616 26.33 -17.12 -0.26
CA ALA A 616 27.16 -17.67 -1.32
C ALA A 616 28.50 -18.09 -0.71
N PRO A 617 29.01 -19.32 -0.99
CA PRO A 617 30.26 -19.75 -0.40
C PRO A 617 31.28 -18.65 -0.69
N ASP A 618 31.84 -18.08 0.38
CA ASP A 618 32.95 -17.15 0.28
C ASP A 618 33.90 -17.75 -0.75
N THR A 619 34.01 -17.10 -1.91
CA THR A 619 35.17 -17.34 -2.77
C THR A 619 36.36 -17.15 -1.84
N PRO A 620 37.22 -18.16 -1.63
CA PRO A 620 38.34 -17.99 -0.73
C PRO A 620 39.16 -16.83 -1.27
N VAL A 621 39.04 -15.67 -0.61
CA VAL A 621 39.92 -14.54 -0.80
C VAL A 621 41.28 -15.12 -0.43
N ALA A 622 42.15 -15.24 -1.42
CA ALA A 622 43.52 -15.66 -1.21
C ALA A 622 44.11 -14.78 -0.10
N THR A 623 44.33 -15.38 1.07
CA THR A 623 45.05 -14.79 2.18
C THR A 623 46.51 -14.65 1.77
N GLY A 624 46.81 -13.61 0.99
CA GLY A 624 48.13 -13.01 0.92
C GLY A 624 48.33 -12.23 2.21
N GLY A 625 48.71 -12.94 3.27
CA GLY A 625 49.11 -12.32 4.53
C GLY A 625 50.33 -11.43 4.29
N ASN A 626 50.16 -10.11 4.43
CA ASN A 626 51.21 -9.27 4.95
C ASN A 626 50.60 -8.13 5.76
N THR A 627 50.45 -8.40 7.05
CA THR A 627 50.21 -7.40 8.08
C THR A 627 51.42 -6.47 8.19
N SER A 628 51.21 -5.17 8.04
CA SER A 628 51.84 -4.22 8.95
C SER A 628 51.12 -2.87 8.95
N ASN A 629 50.63 -2.56 10.15
CA ASN A 629 50.22 -1.25 10.61
C ASN A 629 51.26 -0.18 10.26
N LEU A 630 50.80 0.95 9.72
CA LEU A 630 51.57 2.18 9.71
C LEU A 630 51.23 2.97 10.97
N SER A 631 51.94 2.67 12.06
CA SER A 631 52.08 3.58 13.19
C SER A 631 53.14 4.64 12.88
N SER A 632 52.81 5.87 13.26
CA SER A 632 53.63 7.07 13.24
C SER A 632 55.03 6.92 13.86
N SER A 633 55.94 7.74 13.35
CA SER A 633 57.26 8.13 13.87
C SER A 633 58.39 7.10 13.79
N GLY A 634 59.26 7.30 12.79
CA GLY A 634 60.66 6.90 12.84
C GLY A 634 61.53 8.08 13.25
N SER A 635 62.41 7.85 14.23
CA SER A 635 63.67 8.57 14.37
C SER A 635 64.81 7.56 14.56
N SER A 636 65.83 7.78 13.74
CA SER A 636 67.21 7.29 13.83
C SER A 636 67.52 5.86 13.38
N GLY A 637 68.56 5.77 12.52
CA GLY A 637 69.43 4.59 12.51
C GLY A 637 69.83 4.01 11.15
N GLY A 638 70.47 4.83 10.29
CA GLY A 638 71.64 4.52 9.44
C GLY A 638 71.86 3.14 8.78
N GLY A 639 72.34 3.17 7.52
CA GLY A 639 73.28 2.13 7.06
C GLY A 639 73.27 1.77 5.57
N SER A 640 74.15 2.44 4.81
CA SER A 640 74.86 2.00 3.59
C SER A 640 74.10 1.44 2.37
N LEU A 641 73.95 2.34 1.38
CA LEU A 641 74.54 2.30 0.04
C LEU A 641 74.84 0.95 -0.65
N GLY A 642 74.29 0.82 -1.87
CA GLY A 642 74.82 0.03 -2.97
C GLY A 642 74.45 0.67 -4.32
N LEU A 643 75.43 1.30 -4.96
CA LEU A 643 75.42 1.90 -6.30
C LEU A 643 75.01 0.90 -7.39
N TYR A 644 74.37 1.39 -8.48
CA TYR A 644 74.78 1.28 -9.90
C TYR A 644 73.56 1.61 -10.81
N VAL A 645 73.53 2.83 -11.39
CA VAL A 645 73.71 3.18 -12.83
C VAL A 645 72.38 3.14 -13.62
N LEU A 646 71.80 4.32 -13.95
CA LEU A 646 71.95 5.15 -15.18
C LEU A 646 71.38 4.42 -16.42
N LEU A 647 70.66 4.99 -17.41
CA LEU A 647 70.28 6.31 -17.96
C LEU A 647 69.16 5.97 -19.00
N MET A 648 68.25 6.85 -19.45
CA MET A 648 68.40 7.87 -20.50
C MET A 648 66.95 8.27 -20.86
N LEU A 649 66.52 9.52 -20.67
CA LEU A 649 66.46 10.64 -21.64
C LEU A 649 65.20 10.74 -22.52
N GLY A 650 64.61 11.94 -22.49
CA GLY A 650 63.85 12.60 -23.56
C GLY A 650 62.37 12.80 -23.22
N GLY A 651 61.78 14.00 -23.13
CA GLY A 651 62.25 15.36 -23.38
C GLY A 651 61.03 16.29 -23.59
N ILE A 652 61.22 17.59 -23.33
CA ILE A 652 60.49 18.77 -23.89
C ILE A 652 59.15 19.10 -23.17
N ARG A 653 59.18 20.05 -22.21
CA ARG A 653 58.95 21.52 -22.32
C ARG A 653 57.53 21.93 -22.73
N LEU A 654 56.81 22.61 -21.82
CA LEU A 654 56.50 24.05 -21.90
C LEU A 654 55.82 24.54 -20.60
N TRP A 655 56.22 25.73 -20.17
CA TRP A 655 55.83 26.51 -18.98
C TRP A 655 55.58 27.95 -19.52
N PRO A 656 55.11 28.93 -18.74
CA PRO A 656 53.87 29.02 -17.96
C PRO A 656 53.14 30.37 -18.23
N ARG A 657 52.02 30.67 -17.55
CA ARG A 657 51.65 32.06 -17.24
C ARG A 657 50.85 32.18 -15.94
N CYS A 658 51.40 32.98 -15.02
CA CYS A 658 50.84 33.54 -13.79
C CYS A 658 49.60 34.45 -14.07
N TYR A 659 48.84 35.06 -13.15
CA TYR A 659 49.09 35.59 -11.80
C TYR A 659 47.74 36.04 -11.17
N GLY A 660 47.62 35.96 -9.83
CA GLY A 660 46.95 36.94 -8.94
C GLY A 660 45.42 36.86 -8.82
N ARG A 661 44.80 36.87 -7.64
CA ARG A 661 45.21 37.23 -6.27
C ARG A 661 44.45 36.38 -5.27
#